data_AF-A0A9P1DA46-F1
#
_entry.id   AF-A0A9P1DA46-F1
#
_cell.length_a   1.000
_cell.length_b   1.000
_cell.length_c   1.000
_cell.angle_alpha   90.00
_cell.angle_beta   90.00
_cell.angle_gamma   90.00
#
_symmetry.space_group_name_H-M   'P 1'
#
loop_
_entity.id
_entity.type
_entity.pdbx_description
1 polymer ?
#
loop_
_entity_poly.entity_id
_entity_poly.type
_entity_poly.pdbx_seq_one_letter_code
_entity_poly.pdbx_strand_id
1 'polypeptide(L)'
;MLGPVRFTCALGAVAVVGCLFLTVPMAKVPGISLPPLESFRGERRLMGSRFPLGQAVDLSQGHLRMGGKAIGRLPGKVIGVGGYMHAALAKDLGFEAFRTWGGGSTPWALQAAATADALVVAGLDMKRDPQYYVGPENCKNMDQSKWWRSEADQILKVVRQNKDNPRILWWIVGNELESPHPLDQQDCVWRRVNWMANKLKEIDKKHPVGIAIAGCDPLKLSRFAAICKDVDILGMNLYGNDHWGISKTLQRAGWWKAWALTECGTAAPWQVPETSWHGLMEPMTSTRKGQFIFNGLHRCKLDDRCVGFFAFLWGWKWEKTGTWFGLLDTWTEAGGIPSGYLNDVSQPMLDEISPDWAWPMKLRIHLENVIIWSPNGTSGNPVLGFNAHQGAQVPVDLKIVATPDEAEGNIWMNWYVAPETTVNRKSDGNVPEKPMHIIPNAVFYCKNGYRGIVQTQLLKPGSYRLYAFARRTRYGDHTVREASASIPFHVGNQSCHSVLHGQHGCYTKVTEAMTKAQRMGVCQWPAAGLLPSSTFEEFQAAFFANHQGCPAPCSLVMPSDYHGTCDGATWDVRYMSHSQASQLLFAKDVEADKGDCQDAAHGTDCFWGVKWLMKKGIHQSPQVWPELSQWPTFAEAQQALYVRDQHACKRPCASVTDSIMRMAKKI
;
A
#
# COMPACT_ATOMS: atom_id res chain seq x y z
N MET A 1 47.79 -50.75 27.19
CA MET A 1 47.03 -51.47 28.24
C MET A 1 45.63 -51.75 27.71
N LEU A 2 45.10 -52.96 27.95
CA LEU A 2 43.70 -53.42 27.87
C LEU A 2 42.74 -52.52 27.04
N GLY A 3 42.26 -52.90 25.86
CA GLY A 3 41.51 -54.14 25.57
C GLY A 3 40.08 -53.78 25.09
N PRO A 4 39.38 -54.62 24.30
CA PRO A 4 38.32 -54.14 23.40
C PRO A 4 36.94 -54.83 23.61
N VAL A 5 36.06 -54.73 22.58
CA VAL A 5 35.01 -55.71 22.14
C VAL A 5 33.56 -55.15 22.08
N ARG A 6 32.80 -55.75 21.14
CA ARG A 6 31.48 -55.38 20.61
C ARG A 6 30.30 -56.01 21.39
N PHE A 7 29.11 -55.41 21.17
CA PHE A 7 27.75 -55.97 21.18
C PHE A 7 27.50 -57.46 21.54
N THR A 8 26.44 -57.70 22.32
CA THR A 8 25.45 -58.78 22.08
C THR A 8 24.12 -58.47 22.80
N CYS A 9 23.01 -59.13 22.38
CA CYS A 9 21.63 -58.87 22.81
C CYS A 9 21.15 -59.76 23.99
N ALA A 10 20.10 -59.35 24.72
CA ALA A 10 18.91 -60.20 25.04
C ALA A 10 17.81 -59.53 25.92
N LEU A 11 16.57 -59.51 25.39
CA LEU A 11 15.25 -59.91 25.97
C LEU A 11 14.78 -59.58 27.42
N GLY A 12 13.49 -59.17 27.52
CA GLY A 12 12.61 -59.11 28.72
C GLY A 12 11.76 -57.81 28.73
N ALA A 13 10.44 -57.72 28.49
CA ALA A 13 9.25 -58.53 28.85
C ALA A 13 8.91 -58.44 30.36
N VAL A 14 7.69 -58.10 30.85
CA VAL A 14 6.31 -57.96 30.30
C VAL A 14 5.57 -56.82 31.07
N ALA A 15 4.65 -55.99 30.51
CA ALA A 15 3.18 -56.12 30.70
C ALA A 15 2.34 -55.02 30.02
N VAL A 16 1.11 -55.39 29.63
CA VAL A 16 0.04 -54.53 29.08
C VAL A 16 -1.13 -54.51 30.06
N VAL A 17 -1.74 -53.34 30.29
CA VAL A 17 -3.14 -53.22 30.74
C VAL A 17 -3.79 -52.13 29.90
N GLY A 18 -4.88 -52.47 29.19
CA GLY A 18 -5.68 -51.52 28.43
C GLY A 18 -7.03 -51.26 29.11
N CYS A 19 -7.81 -50.34 28.54
CA CYS A 19 -9.25 -50.26 28.81
C CYS A 19 -10.02 -49.98 27.52
N LEU A 20 -11.21 -50.57 27.41
CA LEU A 20 -11.98 -50.70 26.17
C LEU A 20 -12.67 -49.39 25.76
N PHE A 21 -12.84 -49.20 24.45
CA PHE A 21 -13.94 -48.41 23.90
C PHE A 21 -14.97 -49.34 23.24
N LEU A 22 -16.22 -49.23 23.68
CA LEU A 22 -17.37 -49.92 23.09
C LEU A 22 -17.73 -49.27 21.74
N THR A 23 -18.12 -50.10 20.78
CA THR A 23 -18.59 -49.65 19.46
C THR A 23 -20.12 -49.66 19.39
N VAL A 24 -20.68 -48.63 18.76
CA VAL A 24 -22.07 -48.59 18.31
C VAL A 24 -22.06 -48.16 16.84
N PRO A 25 -22.66 -48.90 15.90
CA PRO A 25 -22.57 -48.60 14.48
C PRO A 25 -23.62 -47.56 14.06
N MET A 26 -23.18 -46.44 13.47
CA MET A 26 -24.06 -45.59 12.67
C MET A 26 -24.09 -46.05 11.20
N ALA A 27 -25.26 -45.93 10.57
CA ALA A 27 -25.54 -46.45 9.25
C ALA A 27 -24.82 -45.68 8.12
N LYS A 28 -24.52 -46.38 7.03
CA LYS A 28 -23.88 -45.83 5.83
C LYS A 28 -24.83 -44.90 5.05
N VAL A 29 -24.33 -43.73 4.66
CA VAL A 29 -24.83 -42.97 3.51
C VAL A 29 -23.69 -42.90 2.48
N PRO A 30 -23.87 -43.37 1.23
CA PRO A 30 -22.79 -43.43 0.25
C PRO A 30 -22.74 -42.18 -0.64
N GLY A 31 -21.52 -41.72 -0.97
CA GLY A 31 -21.28 -40.84 -2.12
C GLY A 31 -20.72 -39.46 -1.81
N ILE A 32 -19.39 -39.38 -1.64
CA ILE A 32 -18.43 -38.36 -2.13
C ILE A 32 -17.11 -38.63 -1.38
N SER A 33 -16.11 -39.16 -2.09
CA SER A 33 -14.78 -39.41 -1.52
C SER A 33 -13.87 -38.21 -1.74
N LEU A 34 -13.72 -37.36 -0.73
CA LEU A 34 -12.56 -36.47 -0.64
C LEU A 34 -11.36 -37.29 -0.13
N PRO A 35 -10.14 -37.12 -0.69
CA PRO A 35 -8.96 -37.77 -0.16
C PRO A 35 -8.63 -37.24 1.24
N PRO A 36 -8.08 -38.08 2.14
CA PRO A 36 -7.78 -37.64 3.51
C PRO A 36 -6.69 -36.56 3.52
N LEU A 37 -6.89 -35.57 4.41
CA LEU A 37 -5.90 -34.56 4.74
C LEU A 37 -4.69 -35.22 5.43
N GLU A 38 -3.68 -35.59 4.64
CA GLU A 38 -2.35 -35.84 5.20
C GLU A 38 -1.81 -34.55 5.81
N SER A 39 -1.42 -34.64 7.08
CA SER A 39 -0.90 -33.50 7.83
C SER A 39 0.39 -32.99 7.20
N PHE A 40 0.36 -31.78 6.64
CA PHE A 40 1.55 -31.01 6.25
C PHE A 40 2.37 -30.57 7.49
N ARG A 41 2.95 -31.53 8.21
CA ARG A 41 4.14 -31.28 9.03
C ARG A 41 5.32 -31.20 8.07
N GLY A 42 5.50 -30.01 7.49
CA GLY A 42 6.55 -29.75 6.52
C GLY A 42 7.94 -30.01 7.09
N GLU A 43 8.55 -31.13 6.70
CA GLU A 43 9.99 -31.30 6.81
C GLU A 43 10.66 -30.13 6.07
N ARG A 44 11.51 -29.37 6.76
CA ARG A 44 12.36 -28.35 6.15
C ARG A 44 13.49 -29.02 5.34
N ARG A 45 13.13 -29.66 4.22
CA ARG A 45 14.10 -29.93 3.15
C ARG A 45 14.60 -28.60 2.62
N LEU A 46 15.92 -28.44 2.60
CA LEU A 46 16.61 -27.41 1.83
C LEU A 46 16.44 -27.74 0.34
N MET A 47 15.28 -27.40 -0.23
CA MET A 47 15.12 -27.40 -1.69
C MET A 47 16.04 -26.31 -2.26
N GLY A 48 16.79 -26.67 -3.32
CA GLY A 48 17.58 -25.71 -4.08
C GLY A 48 16.70 -24.66 -4.75
N SER A 49 17.33 -23.62 -5.29
CA SER A 49 16.61 -22.55 -6.00
C SER A 49 15.70 -23.12 -7.09
N ARG A 50 14.50 -22.53 -7.25
CA ARG A 50 13.59 -22.85 -8.37
C ARG A 50 14.19 -22.49 -9.73
N PHE A 51 15.24 -21.67 -9.75
CA PHE A 51 15.90 -21.19 -10.95
C PHE A 51 17.21 -21.96 -11.21
N PRO A 52 17.57 -22.22 -12.48
CA PRO A 52 18.89 -22.76 -12.84
C PRO A 52 19.95 -21.65 -12.75
N LEU A 53 20.28 -21.28 -11.51
CA LEU A 53 21.18 -20.18 -11.14
C LEU A 53 22.57 -20.30 -11.82
N GLY A 54 23.11 -19.16 -12.25
CA GLY A 54 24.46 -19.04 -12.80
C GLY A 54 24.62 -19.43 -14.28
N GLN A 55 23.52 -19.86 -14.92
CA GLN A 55 23.45 -20.06 -16.36
C GLN A 55 23.30 -18.72 -17.10
N ALA A 56 23.66 -18.69 -18.38
CA ALA A 56 23.33 -17.57 -19.25
C ALA A 56 21.81 -17.46 -19.44
N VAL A 57 21.33 -16.23 -19.58
CA VAL A 57 19.94 -15.86 -19.83
C VAL A 57 19.76 -15.61 -21.33
N ASP A 58 18.79 -16.29 -21.95
CA ASP A 58 18.48 -16.15 -23.37
C ASP A 58 17.01 -15.79 -23.63
N LEU A 59 16.75 -15.28 -24.84
CA LEU A 59 15.45 -14.79 -25.31
C LEU A 59 15.01 -15.53 -26.58
N SER A 60 15.15 -16.85 -26.61
CA SER A 60 14.72 -17.65 -27.77
C SER A 60 13.19 -17.77 -27.85
N GLN A 61 12.66 -17.57 -29.06
CA GLN A 61 11.22 -17.57 -29.37
C GLN A 61 10.38 -16.55 -28.57
N GLY A 62 11.02 -15.47 -28.08
CA GLY A 62 10.35 -14.46 -27.24
C GLY A 62 10.21 -14.85 -25.77
N HIS A 63 10.59 -16.08 -25.40
CA HIS A 63 10.54 -16.56 -24.02
C HIS A 63 11.85 -16.30 -23.28
N LEU A 64 11.74 -15.94 -22.00
CA LEU A 64 12.87 -15.83 -21.09
C LEU A 64 13.34 -17.20 -20.62
N ARG A 65 14.61 -17.51 -20.86
CA ARG A 65 15.19 -18.82 -20.54
C ARG A 65 16.51 -18.66 -19.79
N MET A 66 16.85 -19.67 -19.00
CA MET A 66 18.16 -19.79 -18.36
C MET A 66 18.63 -21.24 -18.48
N GLY A 67 19.85 -21.45 -18.97
CA GLY A 67 20.38 -22.80 -19.23
C GLY A 67 19.51 -23.59 -20.23
N GLY A 68 18.97 -22.91 -21.23
CA GLY A 68 18.08 -23.51 -22.25
C GLY A 68 16.66 -23.85 -21.79
N LYS A 69 16.32 -23.68 -20.50
CA LYS A 69 14.96 -23.91 -19.98
C LYS A 69 14.20 -22.60 -19.83
N ALA A 70 12.94 -22.58 -20.25
CA ALA A 70 12.02 -21.48 -19.93
C ALA A 70 11.89 -21.34 -18.41
N ILE A 71 11.99 -20.10 -17.91
CA ILE A 71 11.94 -19.79 -16.47
C ILE A 71 10.65 -19.06 -16.10
N GLY A 72 10.43 -18.94 -14.78
CA GLY A 72 9.21 -18.41 -14.22
C GLY A 72 8.09 -19.45 -14.16
N ARG A 73 7.10 -19.21 -13.31
CA ARG A 73 5.93 -20.10 -13.15
C ARG A 73 4.94 -19.96 -14.31
N LEU A 74 4.96 -18.82 -14.99
CA LEU A 74 4.48 -18.70 -16.36
C LEU A 74 5.67 -18.98 -17.28
N PRO A 75 5.70 -20.09 -18.04
CA PRO A 75 6.90 -20.47 -18.79
C PRO A 75 7.36 -19.36 -19.74
N GLY A 76 8.58 -18.86 -19.53
CA GLY A 76 9.16 -17.80 -20.34
C GLY A 76 8.91 -16.37 -19.84
N LYS A 77 8.28 -16.19 -18.67
CA LYS A 77 7.85 -14.90 -18.13
C LYS A 77 8.08 -14.82 -16.63
N VAL A 78 8.55 -13.68 -16.11
CA VAL A 78 8.63 -13.42 -14.67
C VAL A 78 7.54 -12.45 -14.18
N ILE A 79 6.88 -12.80 -13.08
CA ILE A 79 6.02 -11.87 -12.32
C ILE A 79 6.84 -11.33 -11.14
N GLY A 80 7.21 -10.05 -11.21
CA GLY A 80 8.04 -9.39 -10.23
C GLY A 80 7.43 -8.10 -9.68
N VAL A 81 8.25 -7.36 -8.96
CA VAL A 81 7.88 -6.09 -8.32
C VAL A 81 8.98 -5.03 -8.49
N GLY A 82 8.58 -3.76 -8.58
CA GLY A 82 9.48 -2.61 -8.63
C GLY A 82 9.91 -2.20 -7.23
N GLY A 83 11.16 -2.47 -6.87
CA GLY A 83 11.67 -2.44 -5.49
C GLY A 83 12.18 -3.81 -5.04
N TYR A 84 12.88 -3.86 -3.91
CA TYR A 84 13.47 -5.09 -3.34
C TYR A 84 13.30 -5.23 -1.81
N MET A 85 12.53 -4.32 -1.19
CA MET A 85 12.23 -4.35 0.24
C MET A 85 11.27 -5.52 0.57
N HIS A 86 11.08 -5.84 1.86
CA HIS A 86 10.14 -6.87 2.32
C HIS A 86 10.30 -8.25 1.61
N ALA A 87 11.54 -8.67 1.38
CA ALA A 87 11.88 -9.81 0.52
C ALA A 87 11.23 -11.15 0.94
N ALA A 88 11.01 -11.37 2.25
CA ALA A 88 10.30 -12.54 2.75
C ALA A 88 8.82 -12.53 2.31
N LEU A 89 8.11 -11.43 2.54
CA LEU A 89 6.73 -11.24 2.08
C LEU A 89 6.62 -11.41 0.56
N ALA A 90 7.56 -10.86 -0.21
CA ALA A 90 7.56 -11.00 -1.67
C ALA A 90 7.66 -12.46 -2.12
N LYS A 91 8.42 -13.30 -1.41
CA LYS A 91 8.54 -14.74 -1.65
C LYS A 91 7.27 -15.50 -1.29
N ASP A 92 6.68 -15.18 -0.15
CA ASP A 92 5.48 -15.88 0.34
C ASP A 92 4.27 -15.62 -0.58
N LEU A 93 4.19 -14.40 -1.14
CA LEU A 93 3.24 -14.01 -2.20
C LEU A 93 3.61 -14.54 -3.60
N GLY A 94 4.81 -15.12 -3.74
CA GLY A 94 5.23 -15.86 -4.92
C GLY A 94 5.97 -15.09 -6.01
N PHE A 95 6.32 -13.82 -5.79
CA PHE A 95 7.04 -13.00 -6.77
C PHE A 95 8.39 -13.62 -7.17
N GLU A 96 8.79 -13.36 -8.40
CA GLU A 96 9.86 -14.08 -9.11
C GLU A 96 11.08 -13.22 -9.39
N ALA A 97 10.90 -11.89 -9.44
CA ALA A 97 11.98 -10.95 -9.69
C ALA A 97 11.76 -9.60 -8.98
N PHE A 98 12.86 -8.94 -8.66
CA PHE A 98 12.90 -7.53 -8.25
C PHE A 98 13.43 -6.67 -9.39
N ARG A 99 12.85 -5.49 -9.62
CA ARG A 99 13.45 -4.45 -10.47
C ARG A 99 14.04 -3.33 -9.63
N THR A 100 15.21 -2.84 -10.05
CA THR A 100 15.84 -1.63 -9.51
C THR A 100 16.02 -0.55 -10.59
N TRP A 101 16.36 0.67 -10.18
CA TRP A 101 16.52 1.83 -11.07
C TRP A 101 17.97 2.29 -11.25
N GLY A 102 18.85 2.06 -10.26
CA GLY A 102 20.21 2.58 -10.26
C GLY A 102 21.24 1.63 -9.66
N GLY A 103 22.47 1.72 -10.15
CA GLY A 103 23.50 0.70 -9.98
C GLY A 103 23.88 0.45 -8.52
N GLY A 104 23.87 1.50 -7.68
CA GLY A 104 24.18 1.42 -6.25
C GLY A 104 23.20 0.56 -5.43
N SER A 105 21.99 0.33 -5.93
CA SER A 105 21.00 -0.54 -5.27
C SER A 105 21.16 -2.04 -5.60
N THR A 106 21.91 -2.37 -6.66
CA THR A 106 22.04 -3.74 -7.19
C THR A 106 22.53 -4.76 -6.15
N PRO A 107 23.57 -4.48 -5.33
CA PRO A 107 24.04 -5.45 -4.33
C PRO A 107 22.98 -5.82 -3.28
N TRP A 108 22.20 -4.82 -2.82
CA TRP A 108 21.13 -5.01 -1.85
C TRP A 108 19.95 -5.79 -2.44
N ALA A 109 19.57 -5.49 -3.69
CA ALA A 109 18.56 -6.25 -4.40
C ALA A 109 18.97 -7.71 -4.65
N LEU A 110 20.26 -7.99 -4.91
CA LEU A 110 20.78 -9.34 -5.03
C LEU A 110 20.75 -10.12 -3.70
N GLN A 111 21.00 -9.46 -2.58
CA GLN A 111 20.84 -10.05 -1.24
C GLN A 111 19.36 -10.33 -0.91
N ALA A 112 18.46 -9.40 -1.22
CA ALA A 112 17.01 -9.59 -1.11
C ALA A 112 16.55 -10.77 -1.98
N ALA A 113 17.01 -10.84 -3.24
CA ALA A 113 16.70 -11.93 -4.16
C ALA A 113 17.20 -13.29 -3.68
N ALA A 114 18.32 -13.35 -2.95
CA ALA A 114 18.77 -14.58 -2.29
C ALA A 114 17.82 -15.05 -1.19
N THR A 115 17.30 -14.13 -0.38
CA THR A 115 16.29 -14.42 0.66
C THR A 115 14.97 -14.88 0.02
N ALA A 116 14.54 -14.17 -1.02
CA ALA A 116 13.25 -14.38 -1.68
C ALA A 116 13.20 -15.60 -2.63
N ASP A 117 14.35 -16.21 -2.91
CA ASP A 117 14.57 -17.05 -4.09
C ASP A 117 14.00 -16.44 -5.39
N ALA A 118 14.39 -15.19 -5.63
CA ALA A 118 14.03 -14.38 -6.79
C ALA A 118 15.27 -14.09 -7.67
N LEU A 119 15.04 -13.38 -8.77
CA LEU A 119 16.05 -12.82 -9.66
C LEU A 119 16.02 -11.27 -9.63
N VAL A 120 16.98 -10.61 -10.27
CA VAL A 120 17.11 -9.14 -10.27
C VAL A 120 17.23 -8.60 -11.67
N VAL A 121 16.29 -7.74 -12.03
CA VAL A 121 16.38 -6.82 -13.17
C VAL A 121 17.09 -5.56 -12.68
N ALA A 122 18.37 -5.43 -13.03
CA ALA A 122 19.25 -4.44 -12.43
C ALA A 122 19.27 -3.14 -13.25
N GLY A 123 18.73 -2.08 -12.67
CA GLY A 123 18.76 -0.74 -13.25
C GLY A 123 20.14 -0.09 -13.18
N LEU A 124 20.53 0.55 -14.28
CA LEU A 124 21.74 1.34 -14.43
C LEU A 124 21.32 2.79 -14.69
N ASP A 125 21.53 3.66 -13.72
CA ASP A 125 21.15 5.06 -13.77
C ASP A 125 22.04 5.82 -14.77
N MET A 126 21.38 6.66 -15.58
CA MET A 126 21.98 7.43 -16.66
C MET A 126 21.46 8.87 -16.55
N LYS A 127 22.35 9.86 -16.64
CA LYS A 127 22.01 11.28 -16.45
C LYS A 127 21.06 11.76 -17.56
N ARG A 128 20.01 12.49 -17.17
CA ARG A 128 18.99 13.06 -18.07
C ARG A 128 19.24 14.54 -18.41
N ASP A 129 20.46 15.06 -18.18
CA ASP A 129 20.76 16.48 -18.27
C ASP A 129 20.64 17.01 -19.73
N PRO A 130 19.68 17.91 -20.04
CA PRO A 130 19.39 18.36 -21.39
C PRO A 130 20.57 18.92 -22.17
N GLN A 131 21.54 19.57 -21.52
CA GLN A 131 22.63 20.27 -22.21
C GLN A 131 23.49 19.34 -23.10
N TYR A 132 23.55 18.04 -22.77
CA TYR A 132 24.36 17.06 -23.52
C TYR A 132 23.64 16.44 -24.72
N TYR A 133 22.35 16.73 -24.92
CA TYR A 133 21.52 16.16 -25.98
C TYR A 133 21.10 17.17 -27.07
N VAL A 134 21.47 18.44 -26.91
CA VAL A 134 21.17 19.52 -27.85
C VAL A 134 22.28 19.66 -28.89
N GLY A 135 21.93 19.74 -30.17
CA GLY A 135 22.85 20.09 -31.27
C GLY A 135 23.18 18.92 -32.23
N PRO A 136 23.51 19.23 -33.50
CA PRO A 136 23.49 18.25 -34.59
C PRO A 136 24.60 17.18 -34.54
N GLU A 137 25.70 17.42 -33.82
CA GLU A 137 26.82 16.47 -33.71
C GLU A 137 26.83 15.67 -32.39
N ASN A 138 25.94 16.00 -31.46
CA ASN A 138 25.82 15.25 -30.21
C ASN A 138 25.23 13.85 -30.45
N CYS A 139 25.62 12.90 -29.60
CA CYS A 139 25.33 11.46 -29.71
C CYS A 139 25.76 10.78 -31.03
N LYS A 140 26.59 11.39 -31.90
CA LYS A 140 27.19 10.71 -33.07
C LYS A 140 28.49 9.98 -32.72
N ASN A 141 29.44 10.67 -32.08
CA ASN A 141 30.80 10.16 -31.81
C ASN A 141 31.07 10.02 -30.30
N MET A 142 30.25 9.23 -29.59
CA MET A 142 30.30 9.16 -28.11
C MET A 142 31.62 8.60 -27.56
N ASP A 143 32.28 7.65 -28.26
CA ASP A 143 33.60 7.14 -27.88
C ASP A 143 34.70 8.21 -27.87
N GLN A 144 34.56 9.31 -28.63
CA GLN A 144 35.55 10.39 -28.62
C GLN A 144 35.37 11.33 -27.41
N SER A 145 34.12 11.55 -26.99
CA SER A 145 33.78 12.43 -25.87
C SER A 145 34.32 11.92 -24.54
N LYS A 146 35.02 12.81 -23.80
CA LYS A 146 35.47 12.52 -22.43
C LYS A 146 34.29 12.33 -21.48
N TRP A 147 33.20 13.06 -21.66
CA TRP A 147 32.06 13.04 -20.74
C TRP A 147 31.24 11.76 -20.88
N TRP A 148 30.84 11.39 -22.11
CA TRP A 148 30.12 10.14 -22.38
C TRP A 148 30.91 8.91 -21.91
N ARG A 149 32.22 8.86 -22.16
CA ARG A 149 33.10 7.79 -21.65
C ARG A 149 33.17 7.76 -20.12
N SER A 150 33.37 8.91 -19.48
CA SER A 150 33.50 8.95 -18.01
C SER A 150 32.22 8.49 -17.29
N GLU A 151 31.05 8.72 -17.87
CA GLU A 151 29.79 8.22 -17.33
C GLU A 151 29.61 6.72 -17.62
N ALA A 152 29.91 6.27 -18.84
CA ALA A 152 29.89 4.87 -19.20
C ALA A 152 30.82 4.04 -18.31
N ASP A 153 32.04 4.52 -18.01
CA ASP A 153 32.97 3.81 -17.13
C ASP A 153 32.45 3.66 -15.69
N GLN A 154 31.71 4.64 -15.18
CA GLN A 154 31.04 4.57 -13.87
C GLN A 154 29.95 3.49 -13.87
N ILE A 155 29.11 3.46 -14.90
CA ILE A 155 28.04 2.46 -15.07
C ILE A 155 28.63 1.06 -15.24
N LEU A 156 29.61 0.91 -16.13
CA LEU A 156 30.26 -0.37 -16.43
C LEU A 156 31.06 -0.92 -15.25
N LYS A 157 31.49 -0.08 -14.29
CA LYS A 157 32.08 -0.56 -13.03
C LYS A 157 31.09 -1.41 -12.24
N VAL A 158 29.84 -0.98 -12.11
CA VAL A 158 28.77 -1.75 -11.42
C VAL A 158 28.56 -3.10 -12.10
N VAL A 159 28.51 -3.11 -13.44
CA VAL A 159 28.33 -4.35 -14.21
C VAL A 159 29.51 -5.29 -14.07
N ARG A 160 30.76 -4.81 -14.20
CA ARG A 160 31.97 -5.62 -13.97
C ARG A 160 31.99 -6.26 -12.57
N GLN A 161 31.44 -5.60 -11.56
CA GLN A 161 31.36 -6.11 -10.18
C GLN A 161 30.25 -7.14 -9.95
N ASN A 162 29.18 -7.18 -10.78
CA ASN A 162 27.96 -7.94 -10.49
C ASN A 162 27.53 -8.92 -11.61
N LYS A 163 28.09 -8.82 -12.82
CA LYS A 163 27.74 -9.65 -14.01
C LYS A 163 27.91 -11.16 -13.86
N ASP A 164 28.64 -11.60 -12.84
CA ASP A 164 28.86 -13.02 -12.54
C ASP A 164 28.02 -13.48 -11.33
N ASN A 165 27.18 -12.60 -10.75
CA ASN A 165 26.21 -12.99 -9.74
C ASN A 165 25.06 -13.78 -10.40
N PRO A 166 24.76 -15.01 -9.92
CA PRO A 166 23.82 -15.92 -10.57
C PRO A 166 22.34 -15.50 -10.52
N ARG A 167 22.02 -14.37 -9.84
CA ARG A 167 20.66 -13.84 -9.72
C ARG A 167 20.40 -12.59 -10.58
N ILE A 168 21.38 -12.08 -11.33
CA ILE A 168 21.09 -11.08 -12.38
C ILE A 168 20.25 -11.75 -13.47
N LEU A 169 19.22 -11.03 -13.94
CA LEU A 169 18.32 -11.50 -14.99
C LEU A 169 18.56 -10.75 -16.30
N TRP A 170 18.48 -9.43 -16.27
CA TRP A 170 18.94 -8.54 -17.34
C TRP A 170 19.31 -7.17 -16.78
N TRP A 171 20.09 -6.42 -17.54
CA TRP A 171 20.46 -5.04 -17.23
C TRP A 171 19.46 -4.06 -17.86
N ILE A 172 19.06 -3.00 -17.16
CA ILE A 172 18.28 -1.89 -17.73
C ILE A 172 19.18 -0.66 -17.85
N VAL A 173 19.43 -0.18 -19.07
CA VAL A 173 20.22 1.04 -19.34
C VAL A 173 19.28 2.25 -19.32
N GLY A 174 19.27 2.94 -18.19
CA GLY A 174 18.41 4.09 -17.95
C GLY A 174 16.93 3.77 -17.73
N ASN A 175 16.27 4.73 -17.08
CA ASN A 175 14.83 4.79 -16.89
C ASN A 175 14.34 6.12 -17.46
N GLU A 176 13.37 6.09 -18.37
CA GLU A 176 12.63 7.23 -18.93
C GLU A 176 13.54 8.40 -19.34
N LEU A 177 14.64 8.06 -20.01
CA LEU A 177 15.67 9.03 -20.38
C LEU A 177 15.13 10.09 -21.34
N GLU A 178 14.04 9.81 -22.06
CA GLU A 178 13.35 10.76 -22.94
C GLU A 178 12.56 11.84 -22.20
N SER A 179 12.25 11.66 -20.91
CA SER A 179 11.19 12.44 -20.25
C SER A 179 11.45 13.95 -20.02
N PRO A 180 12.67 14.52 -20.18
CA PRO A 180 12.86 15.97 -20.30
C PRO A 180 13.08 16.45 -21.74
N HIS A 181 13.10 15.56 -22.75
CA HIS A 181 13.50 15.89 -24.11
C HIS A 181 12.33 15.96 -25.10
N PRO A 182 12.22 17.04 -25.90
CA PRO A 182 11.30 17.09 -27.02
C PRO A 182 11.67 16.02 -28.08
N LEU A 183 10.68 15.64 -28.89
CA LEU A 183 10.74 14.47 -29.78
C LEU A 183 11.88 14.54 -30.83
N ASP A 184 12.31 15.72 -31.23
CA ASP A 184 13.45 15.98 -32.11
C ASP A 184 14.80 15.60 -31.46
N GLN A 185 14.93 15.74 -30.14
CA GLN A 185 16.14 15.38 -29.37
C GLN A 185 16.17 13.91 -28.94
N GLN A 186 15.03 13.21 -28.95
CA GLN A 186 14.96 11.81 -28.47
C GLN A 186 15.82 10.84 -29.29
N ASP A 187 16.13 11.12 -30.56
CA ASP A 187 17.07 10.29 -31.34
C ASP A 187 18.49 10.31 -30.75
N CYS A 188 18.90 11.41 -30.12
CA CYS A 188 20.18 11.50 -29.40
C CYS A 188 20.15 10.53 -28.21
N VAL A 189 19.05 10.53 -27.45
CA VAL A 189 18.78 9.58 -26.35
C VAL A 189 18.85 8.14 -26.85
N TRP A 190 18.18 7.80 -27.95
CA TRP A 190 18.18 6.45 -28.50
C TRP A 190 19.55 6.01 -29.02
N ARG A 191 20.33 6.90 -29.65
CA ARG A 191 21.72 6.58 -30.06
C ARG A 191 22.57 6.28 -28.82
N ARG A 192 22.46 7.09 -27.77
CA ARG A 192 23.16 6.90 -26.49
C ARG A 192 22.79 5.57 -25.83
N VAL A 193 21.50 5.24 -25.78
CA VAL A 193 20.99 3.97 -25.26
C VAL A 193 21.57 2.79 -26.03
N ASN A 194 21.55 2.83 -27.36
CA ASN A 194 22.09 1.77 -28.19
C ASN A 194 23.62 1.58 -27.99
N TRP A 195 24.36 2.69 -27.92
CA TRP A 195 25.80 2.67 -27.65
C TRP A 195 26.12 2.07 -26.28
N MET A 196 25.38 2.47 -25.24
CA MET A 196 25.54 1.88 -23.89
C MET A 196 25.20 0.38 -23.88
N ALA A 197 24.14 -0.03 -24.58
CA ALA A 197 23.77 -1.44 -24.70
C ALA A 197 24.85 -2.28 -25.40
N ASN A 198 25.47 -1.73 -26.45
CA ASN A 198 26.60 -2.35 -27.12
C ASN A 198 27.82 -2.51 -26.19
N LYS A 199 28.23 -1.44 -25.46
CA LYS A 199 29.32 -1.51 -24.47
C LYS A 199 29.06 -2.50 -23.32
N LEU A 200 27.82 -2.59 -22.84
CA LEU A 200 27.44 -3.59 -21.83
C LEU A 200 27.65 -5.00 -22.35
N LYS A 201 27.20 -5.27 -23.58
CA LYS A 201 27.39 -6.55 -24.27
C LYS A 201 28.83 -6.89 -24.58
N GLU A 202 29.77 -5.94 -24.60
CA GLU A 202 31.20 -6.26 -24.69
C GLU A 202 31.71 -6.95 -23.40
N ILE A 203 31.17 -6.54 -22.24
CA ILE A 203 31.64 -6.94 -20.90
C ILE A 203 30.84 -8.11 -20.31
N ASP A 204 29.53 -8.15 -20.56
CA ASP A 204 28.62 -9.20 -20.11
C ASP A 204 27.97 -9.88 -21.33
N LYS A 205 28.33 -11.16 -21.52
CA LYS A 205 27.77 -12.04 -22.58
C LYS A 205 26.67 -12.97 -22.05
N LYS A 206 26.37 -12.93 -20.75
CA LYS A 206 25.43 -13.85 -20.07
C LYS A 206 24.04 -13.27 -19.94
N HIS A 207 23.91 -11.94 -19.86
CA HIS A 207 22.63 -11.28 -19.54
C HIS A 207 22.18 -10.35 -20.68
N PRO A 208 20.89 -10.38 -21.07
CA PRO A 208 20.30 -9.40 -21.97
C PRO A 208 20.44 -7.96 -21.46
N VAL A 209 20.32 -7.02 -22.40
CA VAL A 209 20.33 -5.59 -22.10
C VAL A 209 19.03 -4.95 -22.57
N GLY A 210 18.31 -4.30 -21.67
CA GLY A 210 17.05 -3.61 -21.90
C GLY A 210 17.10 -2.11 -21.55
N ILE A 211 15.95 -1.45 -21.66
CA ILE A 211 15.69 -0.09 -21.19
C ILE A 211 14.31 -0.04 -20.52
N ALA A 212 14.03 0.95 -19.67
CA ALA A 212 12.66 1.31 -19.29
C ALA A 212 12.30 2.69 -19.86
N ILE A 213 11.18 2.81 -20.59
CA ILE A 213 10.66 4.07 -21.17
C ILE A 213 9.26 4.40 -20.61
N ALA A 214 8.84 5.67 -20.68
CA ALA A 214 7.55 6.12 -20.15
C ALA A 214 6.42 5.97 -21.18
N GLY A 215 5.38 5.19 -20.90
CA GLY A 215 4.26 5.04 -21.85
C GLY A 215 4.62 4.28 -23.15
N CYS A 216 3.71 4.26 -24.12
CA CYS A 216 3.84 3.50 -25.37
C CYS A 216 3.49 4.31 -26.64
N ASP A 217 3.89 5.58 -26.73
CA ASP A 217 3.63 6.42 -27.91
C ASP A 217 4.16 5.78 -29.22
N PRO A 218 3.34 5.61 -30.28
CA PRO A 218 3.74 4.91 -31.49
C PRO A 218 4.91 5.56 -32.25
N LEU A 219 5.01 6.89 -32.25
CA LEU A 219 6.03 7.62 -33.01
C LEU A 219 7.39 7.53 -32.30
N LYS A 220 7.40 7.72 -30.97
CA LYS A 220 8.56 7.46 -30.12
C LYS A 220 9.04 6.02 -30.27
N LEU A 221 8.14 5.05 -30.17
CA LEU A 221 8.47 3.62 -30.33
C LEU A 221 9.06 3.31 -31.71
N SER A 222 8.56 3.94 -32.78
CA SER A 222 9.07 3.76 -34.13
C SER A 222 10.51 4.26 -34.26
N ARG A 223 10.81 5.44 -33.70
CA ARG A 223 12.17 6.02 -33.67
C ARG A 223 13.12 5.18 -32.81
N PHE A 224 12.66 4.75 -31.63
CA PHE A 224 13.39 3.83 -30.77
C PHE A 224 13.74 2.53 -31.50
N ALA A 225 12.76 1.84 -32.09
CA ALA A 225 12.98 0.59 -32.81
C ALA A 225 13.87 0.75 -34.06
N ALA A 226 13.83 1.92 -34.71
CA ALA A 226 14.74 2.25 -35.80
C ALA A 226 16.21 2.36 -35.36
N ILE A 227 16.48 2.90 -34.16
CA ILE A 227 17.84 3.21 -33.68
C ILE A 227 18.42 2.12 -32.75
N CYS A 228 17.63 1.58 -31.81
CA CYS A 228 18.08 0.71 -30.73
C CYS A 228 18.17 -0.77 -31.16
N LYS A 229 19.08 -1.09 -32.08
CA LYS A 229 19.32 -2.45 -32.58
C LYS A 229 20.00 -3.39 -31.58
N ASP A 230 20.85 -2.87 -30.69
CA ASP A 230 21.57 -3.61 -29.66
C ASP A 230 20.77 -3.83 -28.38
N VAL A 231 19.58 -3.21 -28.22
CA VAL A 231 18.69 -3.46 -27.08
C VAL A 231 17.92 -4.76 -27.32
N ASP A 232 17.84 -5.63 -26.31
CA ASP A 232 17.16 -6.94 -26.37
C ASP A 232 15.72 -6.90 -25.88
N ILE A 233 15.48 -6.14 -24.80
CA ILE A 233 14.18 -6.06 -24.10
C ILE A 233 13.74 -4.60 -24.01
N LEU A 234 12.57 -4.30 -24.55
CA LEU A 234 11.92 -3.01 -24.34
C LEU A 234 11.03 -3.05 -23.08
N GLY A 235 11.49 -2.44 -22.00
CA GLY A 235 10.68 -2.15 -20.83
C GLY A 235 9.84 -0.90 -21.03
N MET A 236 8.56 -0.97 -20.66
CA MET A 236 7.65 0.18 -20.61
C MET A 236 7.09 0.35 -19.20
N ASN A 237 7.09 1.58 -18.72
CA ASN A 237 6.43 2.01 -17.49
C ASN A 237 5.04 2.51 -17.88
N LEU A 238 4.00 1.70 -17.61
CA LEU A 238 2.63 1.95 -18.05
C LEU A 238 1.68 2.06 -16.87
N TYR A 239 0.86 3.11 -16.89
CA TYR A 239 -0.05 3.46 -15.80
C TYR A 239 -1.49 3.56 -16.30
N GLY A 240 -2.44 3.26 -15.43
CA GLY A 240 -3.87 3.26 -15.76
C GLY A 240 -4.19 2.48 -17.02
N ASN A 241 -4.68 3.17 -18.05
CA ASN A 241 -5.11 2.58 -19.32
C ASN A 241 -4.04 2.63 -20.44
N ASP A 242 -2.78 2.95 -20.13
CA ASP A 242 -1.72 2.97 -21.17
C ASP A 242 -1.33 1.56 -21.66
N HIS A 243 -1.77 0.50 -20.96
CA HIS A 243 -1.50 -0.89 -21.32
C HIS A 243 -2.44 -1.45 -22.42
N TRP A 244 -3.43 -0.71 -22.88
CA TRP A 244 -4.36 -1.20 -23.91
C TRP A 244 -3.73 -1.18 -25.30
N GLY A 245 -3.67 -2.35 -25.94
CA GLY A 245 -3.22 -2.48 -27.34
C GLY A 245 -1.71 -2.56 -27.58
N ILE A 246 -0.88 -2.58 -26.51
CA ILE A 246 0.60 -2.65 -26.56
C ILE A 246 1.11 -3.51 -27.72
N SER A 247 0.67 -4.77 -27.81
CA SER A 247 1.14 -5.74 -28.80
C SER A 247 1.03 -5.24 -30.24
N LYS A 248 -0.11 -4.61 -30.59
CA LYS A 248 -0.37 -4.03 -31.92
C LYS A 248 0.43 -2.75 -32.13
N THR A 249 0.60 -1.93 -31.09
CA THR A 249 1.42 -0.70 -31.14
C THR A 249 2.89 -1.03 -31.40
N LEU A 250 3.46 -2.01 -30.68
CA LEU A 250 4.83 -2.48 -30.89
C LEU A 250 5.05 -3.03 -32.31
N GLN A 251 4.10 -3.84 -32.82
CA GLN A 251 4.17 -4.37 -34.19
C GLN A 251 4.19 -3.26 -35.24
N ARG A 252 3.31 -2.25 -35.10
CA ARG A 252 3.26 -1.08 -36.00
C ARG A 252 4.52 -0.21 -35.91
N ALA A 253 5.10 -0.10 -34.72
CA ALA A 253 6.36 0.59 -34.49
C ALA A 253 7.60 -0.21 -34.95
N GLY A 254 7.44 -1.43 -35.46
CA GLY A 254 8.54 -2.29 -35.90
C GLY A 254 9.34 -2.94 -34.77
N TRP A 255 8.85 -2.94 -33.52
CA TRP A 255 9.47 -3.67 -32.42
C TRP A 255 8.94 -5.12 -32.35
N TRP A 256 9.79 -6.04 -32.80
CA TRP A 256 9.50 -7.48 -32.86
C TRP A 256 10.20 -8.30 -31.78
N LYS A 257 11.12 -7.70 -31.01
CA LYS A 257 11.84 -8.36 -29.91
C LYS A 257 10.98 -8.46 -28.64
N ALA A 258 11.57 -9.05 -27.59
CA ALA A 258 10.97 -9.13 -26.27
C ALA A 258 10.65 -7.74 -25.68
N TRP A 259 9.66 -7.70 -24.79
CA TRP A 259 9.25 -6.51 -24.06
C TRP A 259 8.82 -6.87 -22.63
N ALA A 260 8.71 -5.87 -21.76
CA ALA A 260 8.26 -6.07 -20.38
C ALA A 260 7.46 -4.85 -19.89
N LEU A 261 6.54 -5.06 -18.95
CA LEU A 261 6.00 -3.97 -18.13
C LEU A 261 6.94 -3.76 -16.96
N THR A 262 7.90 -2.85 -17.11
CA THR A 262 8.93 -2.55 -16.10
C THR A 262 8.37 -1.74 -14.93
N GLU A 263 7.29 -1.02 -15.14
CA GLU A 263 6.41 -0.52 -14.09
C GLU A 263 4.97 -0.73 -14.56
N CYS A 264 4.13 -1.29 -13.70
CA CYS A 264 2.69 -1.28 -13.87
C CYS A 264 2.03 -0.96 -12.53
N GLY A 265 1.34 0.17 -12.48
CA GLY A 265 0.66 0.67 -11.30
C GLY A 265 -0.80 1.02 -11.57
N THR A 266 -1.38 1.79 -10.65
CA THR A 266 -2.74 2.36 -10.80
C THR A 266 -2.81 3.43 -11.91
N ALA A 267 -3.97 4.08 -12.07
CA ALA A 267 -4.13 5.26 -12.92
C ALA A 267 -3.11 6.36 -12.58
N ALA A 268 -2.51 6.96 -13.60
CA ALA A 268 -1.55 8.03 -13.39
C ALA A 268 -2.24 9.33 -12.92
N PRO A 269 -1.55 10.16 -12.11
CA PRO A 269 -2.02 11.49 -11.70
C PRO A 269 -2.52 12.40 -12.83
N TRP A 270 -1.98 12.27 -14.05
CA TRP A 270 -2.35 13.05 -15.23
C TRP A 270 -3.48 12.43 -16.07
N GLN A 271 -3.92 11.20 -15.76
CA GLN A 271 -5.03 10.52 -16.44
C GLN A 271 -6.38 10.69 -15.70
N VAL A 272 -6.36 11.11 -14.44
CA VAL A 272 -7.56 11.23 -13.60
C VAL A 272 -8.17 12.64 -13.68
N PRO A 273 -9.49 12.79 -13.44
CA PRO A 273 -10.08 14.11 -13.28
C PRO A 273 -9.49 14.86 -12.07
N GLU A 274 -9.79 16.15 -12.00
CA GLU A 274 -9.38 17.07 -10.93
C GLU A 274 -10.63 17.76 -10.36
N THR A 275 -10.66 18.03 -9.06
CA THR A 275 -11.70 18.84 -8.40
C THR A 275 -11.56 20.33 -8.77
N SER A 276 -12.61 21.14 -8.55
CA SER A 276 -12.53 22.59 -8.76
C SER A 276 -11.54 23.31 -7.82
N TRP A 277 -11.13 22.67 -6.72
CA TRP A 277 -10.08 23.14 -5.80
C TRP A 277 -8.73 22.43 -6.02
N HIS A 278 -8.55 21.79 -7.16
CA HIS A 278 -7.30 21.18 -7.60
C HIS A 278 -6.75 19.98 -6.80
N GLY A 279 -7.61 19.28 -6.06
CA GLY A 279 -7.32 17.92 -5.60
C GLY A 279 -7.55 16.88 -6.71
N LEU A 280 -6.60 15.95 -6.89
CA LEU A 280 -6.62 14.95 -7.97
C LEU A 280 -7.48 13.73 -7.62
N MET A 281 -8.27 13.23 -8.57
CA MET A 281 -9.21 12.13 -8.34
C MET A 281 -8.53 10.76 -8.42
N GLU A 282 -7.69 10.44 -7.43
CA GLU A 282 -7.14 9.09 -7.19
C GLU A 282 -8.23 8.01 -7.34
N PRO A 283 -7.97 6.84 -7.96
CA PRO A 283 -8.94 5.74 -7.98
C PRO A 283 -9.34 5.34 -6.56
N MET A 284 -10.59 5.67 -6.21
CA MET A 284 -11.05 5.88 -4.82
C MET A 284 -10.84 4.70 -3.87
N THR A 285 -10.68 3.47 -4.38
CA THR A 285 -10.42 2.28 -3.57
C THR A 285 -9.27 1.46 -4.13
N SER A 286 -8.47 0.85 -3.26
CA SER A 286 -7.43 -0.12 -3.62
C SER A 286 -7.94 -1.27 -4.50
N THR A 287 -9.21 -1.67 -4.37
CA THR A 287 -9.87 -2.62 -5.27
C THR A 287 -9.91 -2.11 -6.73
N ARG A 288 -10.27 -0.83 -6.96
CA ARG A 288 -10.21 -0.23 -8.29
C ARG A 288 -8.77 -0.06 -8.79
N LYS A 289 -7.81 0.20 -7.90
CA LYS A 289 -6.38 0.24 -8.25
C LYS A 289 -5.87 -1.13 -8.74
N GLY A 290 -6.23 -2.20 -8.02
CA GLY A 290 -5.85 -3.57 -8.36
C GLY A 290 -6.28 -3.96 -9.79
N GLN A 291 -7.46 -3.54 -10.23
CA GLN A 291 -7.96 -3.81 -11.59
C GLN A 291 -7.06 -3.24 -12.71
N PHE A 292 -6.41 -2.08 -12.53
CA PHE A 292 -5.46 -1.56 -13.52
C PHE A 292 -4.23 -2.46 -13.64
N ILE A 293 -3.72 -2.91 -12.49
CA ILE A 293 -2.54 -3.77 -12.39
C ILE A 293 -2.86 -5.18 -12.92
N PHE A 294 -4.05 -5.72 -12.61
CA PHE A 294 -4.59 -6.96 -13.21
C PHE A 294 -4.56 -6.89 -14.73
N ASN A 295 -5.14 -5.83 -15.30
CA ASN A 295 -5.26 -5.69 -16.74
C ASN A 295 -3.87 -5.63 -17.41
N GLY A 296 -2.91 -4.91 -16.82
CA GLY A 296 -1.51 -4.91 -17.28
C GLY A 296 -0.89 -6.31 -17.27
N LEU A 297 -1.01 -7.05 -16.17
CA LEU A 297 -0.52 -8.44 -16.05
C LEU A 297 -1.21 -9.35 -17.08
N HIS A 298 -2.51 -9.21 -17.27
CA HIS A 298 -3.29 -9.96 -18.24
C HIS A 298 -2.81 -9.69 -19.69
N ARG A 299 -2.46 -8.44 -20.04
CA ARG A 299 -1.84 -8.14 -21.36
C ARG A 299 -0.49 -8.82 -21.52
N CYS A 300 0.35 -8.85 -20.49
CA CYS A 300 1.64 -9.57 -20.54
C CYS A 300 1.48 -11.09 -20.64
N LYS A 301 0.45 -11.66 -20.00
CA LYS A 301 0.09 -13.09 -20.13
C LYS A 301 -0.31 -13.48 -21.55
N LEU A 302 -0.91 -12.58 -22.33
CA LEU A 302 -1.45 -12.86 -23.68
C LEU A 302 -0.48 -12.63 -24.87
N ASP A 303 0.68 -12.00 -24.68
CA ASP A 303 1.68 -11.78 -25.73
C ASP A 303 2.95 -12.54 -25.39
N ASP A 304 3.31 -13.57 -26.16
CA ASP A 304 4.48 -14.41 -25.91
C ASP A 304 5.79 -13.62 -25.83
N ARG A 305 5.88 -12.45 -26.48
CA ARG A 305 7.05 -11.56 -26.41
C ARG A 305 7.16 -10.79 -25.10
N CYS A 306 6.10 -10.75 -24.28
CA CYS A 306 6.19 -10.13 -22.95
C CYS A 306 6.91 -11.08 -21.98
N VAL A 307 8.14 -10.75 -21.59
CA VAL A 307 8.99 -11.59 -20.72
C VAL A 307 8.95 -11.22 -19.24
N GLY A 308 8.33 -10.09 -18.89
CA GLY A 308 8.30 -9.62 -17.51
C GLY A 308 7.18 -8.64 -17.20
N PHE A 309 6.68 -8.75 -15.98
CA PHE A 309 5.70 -7.84 -15.39
C PHE A 309 6.20 -7.41 -14.01
N PHE A 310 6.24 -6.11 -13.73
CA PHE A 310 6.73 -5.56 -12.46
C PHE A 310 5.69 -4.60 -11.88
N ALA A 311 4.98 -5.07 -10.84
CA ALA A 311 4.02 -4.22 -10.14
C ALA A 311 4.74 -3.08 -9.38
N PHE A 312 4.22 -1.86 -9.49
CA PHE A 312 4.81 -0.66 -8.90
C PHE A 312 3.78 0.12 -8.07
N LEU A 313 4.12 0.61 -6.88
CA LEU A 313 5.40 0.58 -6.16
C LEU A 313 5.41 -0.51 -5.08
N TRP A 314 6.46 -1.35 -5.02
CA TRP A 314 6.60 -2.33 -3.94
C TRP A 314 7.30 -1.75 -2.72
N GLY A 315 6.45 -1.35 -1.77
CA GLY A 315 6.79 -0.47 -0.67
C GLY A 315 5.74 0.64 -0.57
N TRP A 316 6.08 1.68 0.17
CA TRP A 316 5.27 2.87 0.35
C TRP A 316 6.10 4.12 -0.04
N LYS A 317 5.42 5.12 -0.60
CA LYS A 317 5.96 6.45 -0.92
C LYS A 317 4.80 7.42 -0.98
N TRP A 318 4.93 8.60 -0.38
CA TRP A 318 4.00 9.69 -0.65
C TRP A 318 4.24 10.21 -2.08
N GLU A 319 3.23 10.06 -2.94
CA GLU A 319 3.29 10.52 -4.33
C GLU A 319 1.91 10.93 -4.78
N LYS A 320 1.67 12.25 -4.76
CA LYS A 320 0.37 12.95 -4.82
C LYS A 320 -0.54 12.66 -3.62
N THR A 321 -0.61 11.42 -3.14
CA THR A 321 -1.29 11.02 -1.90
C THR A 321 -0.49 9.94 -1.17
N GLY A 322 -0.85 9.65 0.09
CA GLY A 322 -0.26 8.56 0.88
C GLY A 322 -0.68 7.15 0.44
N THR A 323 -1.51 7.01 -0.60
CA THR A 323 -2.03 5.72 -1.07
C THR A 323 -1.87 5.47 -2.57
N TRP A 324 -1.34 6.43 -3.35
CA TRP A 324 -1.49 6.39 -4.81
C TRP A 324 -0.90 5.13 -5.45
N PHE A 325 0.42 4.95 -5.35
CA PHE A 325 1.15 3.83 -5.97
C PHE A 325 1.56 2.73 -4.99
N GLY A 326 1.54 2.97 -3.68
CA GLY A 326 2.02 2.01 -2.68
C GLY A 326 1.25 0.70 -2.69
N LEU A 327 1.96 -0.42 -2.89
CA LEU A 327 1.44 -1.78 -2.72
C LEU A 327 1.53 -2.26 -1.25
N LEU A 328 2.40 -1.62 -0.48
CA LEU A 328 2.55 -1.80 0.96
C LEU A 328 2.29 -0.45 1.64
N ASP A 329 1.99 -0.50 2.94
CA ASP A 329 1.71 0.68 3.74
C ASP A 329 2.72 0.92 4.88
N THR A 330 3.08 2.19 5.06
CA THR A 330 3.83 2.72 6.21
C THR A 330 3.30 4.12 6.61
N TRP A 331 1.99 4.28 6.82
CA TRP A 331 1.33 5.52 7.28
C TRP A 331 1.96 6.18 8.52
N THR A 332 2.79 5.46 9.28
CA THR A 332 3.55 5.99 10.42
C THR A 332 4.39 7.22 10.07
N GLU A 333 4.94 7.32 8.85
CA GLU A 333 5.70 8.50 8.41
C GLU A 333 4.84 9.76 8.29
N ALA A 334 3.53 9.60 8.06
CA ALA A 334 2.54 10.68 8.06
C ALA A 334 1.91 10.94 9.45
N GLY A 335 2.38 10.25 10.50
CA GLY A 335 1.78 10.29 11.84
C GLY A 335 0.60 9.34 12.03
N GLY A 336 0.49 8.31 11.18
CA GLY A 336 -0.51 7.25 11.31
C GLY A 336 -0.18 6.28 12.44
N ILE A 337 -1.20 5.59 12.93
CA ILE A 337 -1.04 4.57 13.98
C ILE A 337 -0.45 3.31 13.32
N PRO A 338 0.70 2.79 13.78
CA PRO A 338 1.22 1.52 13.29
C PRO A 338 0.20 0.40 13.56
N SER A 339 0.02 -0.53 12.62
CA SER A 339 -0.81 -1.72 12.83
C SER A 339 -0.27 -2.71 13.87
N GLY A 340 0.95 -2.46 14.37
CA GLY A 340 1.74 -3.40 15.17
C GLY A 340 2.66 -4.30 14.33
N TYR A 341 2.52 -4.30 13.00
CA TYR A 341 3.25 -5.17 12.10
C TYR A 341 3.98 -4.37 11.01
N LEU A 342 5.19 -4.81 10.64
CA LEU A 342 6.11 -4.07 9.75
C LEU A 342 5.74 -4.12 8.24
N ASN A 343 4.62 -4.76 7.90
CA ASN A 343 4.30 -5.20 6.55
C ASN A 343 2.78 -5.09 6.29
N ASP A 344 2.20 -3.90 6.38
CA ASP A 344 0.80 -3.70 5.99
C ASP A 344 0.67 -3.83 4.47
N VAL A 345 -0.26 -4.66 4.02
CA VAL A 345 -0.38 -5.06 2.60
C VAL A 345 -1.66 -4.52 1.99
N SER A 346 -1.55 -3.78 0.87
CA SER A 346 -2.70 -3.37 0.04
C SER A 346 -3.26 -4.58 -0.70
N GLN A 347 -4.01 -5.40 0.04
CA GLN A 347 -4.42 -6.75 -0.35
C GLN A 347 -5.20 -6.80 -1.67
N PRO A 348 -6.14 -5.88 -1.99
CA PRO A 348 -6.82 -5.90 -3.28
C PRO A 348 -5.89 -5.66 -4.47
N MET A 349 -4.79 -4.91 -4.29
CA MET A 349 -3.80 -4.71 -5.35
C MET A 349 -2.92 -5.95 -5.52
N LEU A 350 -2.77 -6.78 -4.48
CA LEU A 350 -1.99 -8.03 -4.51
C LEU A 350 -2.80 -9.26 -4.91
N ASP A 351 -4.09 -9.37 -4.58
CA ASP A 351 -4.98 -10.47 -4.99
C ASP A 351 -4.99 -10.66 -6.52
N GLU A 352 -4.93 -9.53 -7.22
CA GLU A 352 -5.00 -9.40 -8.68
C GLU A 352 -3.69 -9.79 -9.41
N ILE A 353 -2.54 -9.68 -8.75
CA ILE A 353 -1.23 -10.00 -9.34
C ILE A 353 -0.57 -11.26 -8.75
N SER A 354 -0.95 -11.65 -7.55
CA SER A 354 -0.49 -12.90 -6.95
C SER A 354 -0.98 -14.08 -7.81
N PRO A 355 -0.13 -15.07 -8.10
CA PRO A 355 -0.54 -16.24 -8.84
C PRO A 355 -1.64 -17.04 -8.12
N ASP A 356 -2.46 -17.80 -8.84
CA ASP A 356 -3.61 -18.49 -8.24
C ASP A 356 -3.24 -19.60 -7.25
N TRP A 357 -2.01 -20.14 -7.32
CA TRP A 357 -1.47 -21.07 -6.32
C TRP A 357 -1.01 -20.38 -5.02
N ALA A 358 -0.97 -19.05 -4.96
CA ALA A 358 -0.87 -18.29 -3.71
C ALA A 358 -2.21 -18.26 -2.94
N TRP A 359 -3.11 -19.21 -3.22
CA TRP A 359 -4.46 -19.34 -2.70
C TRP A 359 -4.64 -19.11 -1.18
N PRO A 360 -3.77 -19.62 -0.27
CA PRO A 360 -3.95 -19.33 1.17
C PRO A 360 -3.69 -17.85 1.54
N MET A 361 -3.23 -17.02 0.60
CA MET A 361 -3.03 -15.57 0.75
C MET A 361 -3.98 -14.71 -0.11
N LYS A 362 -4.86 -15.30 -0.94
CA LYS A 362 -5.86 -14.54 -1.73
C LYS A 362 -7.10 -14.22 -0.90
N LEU A 363 -6.99 -13.15 -0.13
CA LEU A 363 -7.90 -12.84 0.98
C LEU A 363 -8.69 -11.58 0.63
N ARG A 364 -9.84 -11.82 0.00
CA ARG A 364 -10.68 -10.78 -0.60
C ARG A 364 -11.36 -9.93 0.48
N ILE A 365 -10.65 -8.97 1.07
CA ILE A 365 -11.27 -7.71 1.47
C ILE A 365 -11.37 -6.89 0.19
N HIS A 366 -12.58 -6.48 -0.20
CA HIS A 366 -12.80 -5.56 -1.31
C HIS A 366 -13.64 -4.38 -0.84
N LEU A 367 -13.29 -3.18 -1.31
CA LEU A 367 -14.07 -1.96 -1.09
C LEU A 367 -14.78 -1.63 -2.41
N GLU A 368 -16.07 -1.95 -2.45
CA GLU A 368 -16.89 -1.75 -3.65
C GLU A 368 -17.08 -0.26 -3.94
N ASN A 369 -17.53 0.49 -2.94
CA ASN A 369 -17.87 1.91 -3.05
C ASN A 369 -17.65 2.66 -1.72
N VAL A 370 -17.33 3.96 -1.85
CA VAL A 370 -17.40 4.95 -0.78
C VAL A 370 -18.70 5.72 -0.96
N ILE A 371 -19.52 5.83 0.08
CA ILE A 371 -20.79 6.56 0.08
C ILE A 371 -20.63 7.74 1.03
N ILE A 372 -20.56 8.96 0.50
CA ILE A 372 -20.62 10.16 1.34
C ILE A 372 -22.09 10.53 1.54
N TRP A 373 -22.47 10.67 2.80
CA TRP A 373 -23.79 11.14 3.18
C TRP A 373 -23.76 12.66 3.27
N SER A 374 -24.06 13.31 2.15
CA SER A 374 -24.47 14.71 2.15
C SER A 374 -25.94 14.79 2.61
N PRO A 375 -26.34 15.83 3.36
CA PRO A 375 -27.75 16.14 3.60
C PRO A 375 -28.58 16.30 2.31
N ASN A 376 -27.94 16.53 1.15
CA ASN A 376 -28.60 16.58 -0.16
C ASN A 376 -28.84 15.19 -0.81
N GLY A 377 -28.74 14.11 -0.02
CA GLY A 377 -29.02 12.74 -0.44
C GLY A 377 -27.80 11.93 -0.88
N THR A 378 -27.94 10.61 -0.86
CA THR A 378 -26.93 9.68 -1.39
C THR A 378 -26.86 9.81 -2.91
N SER A 379 -25.71 10.23 -3.44
CA SER A 379 -25.41 9.89 -4.82
C SER A 379 -25.14 8.38 -4.88
N GLY A 380 -26.03 7.64 -5.56
CA GLY A 380 -25.77 6.24 -5.92
C GLY A 380 -24.56 6.07 -6.85
N ASN A 381 -24.05 7.18 -7.39
CA ASN A 381 -22.78 7.27 -8.09
C ASN A 381 -21.62 7.53 -7.11
N PRO A 382 -20.42 7.00 -7.36
CA PRO A 382 -19.24 7.32 -6.55
C PRO A 382 -18.96 8.82 -6.57
N VAL A 383 -19.04 9.45 -5.40
CA VAL A 383 -18.67 10.86 -5.21
C VAL A 383 -17.19 11.00 -5.51
N LEU A 384 -16.82 11.86 -6.46
CA LEU A 384 -15.41 12.06 -6.81
C LEU A 384 -14.68 12.91 -5.74
N GLY A 385 -15.39 13.85 -5.12
CA GLY A 385 -14.94 14.65 -3.97
C GLY A 385 -16.09 15.49 -3.41
N PHE A 386 -15.93 16.08 -2.23
CA PHE A 386 -17.01 16.88 -1.58
C PHE A 386 -16.58 18.27 -1.11
N ASN A 387 -17.54 19.19 -1.04
CA ASN A 387 -17.38 20.48 -0.38
C ASN A 387 -18.12 20.45 0.97
N ALA A 388 -17.56 21.10 1.98
CA ALA A 388 -18.19 21.36 3.26
C ALA A 388 -17.93 22.81 3.68
N HIS A 389 -18.78 23.39 4.53
CA HIS A 389 -18.43 24.62 5.24
C HIS A 389 -17.69 24.29 6.54
N GLN A 390 -16.85 25.21 7.02
CA GLN A 390 -16.21 25.05 8.34
C GLN A 390 -17.29 25.03 9.44
N GLY A 391 -17.37 23.93 10.19
CA GLY A 391 -18.40 23.72 11.23
C GLY A 391 -19.29 22.49 10.99
N ALA A 392 -19.39 22.03 9.75
CA ALA A 392 -20.16 20.84 9.38
C ALA A 392 -19.55 19.55 9.93
N GLN A 393 -20.41 18.58 10.27
CA GLN A 393 -20.03 17.19 10.45
C GLN A 393 -20.44 16.39 9.21
N VAL A 394 -19.50 15.70 8.57
CA VAL A 394 -19.76 14.98 7.29
C VAL A 394 -19.64 13.48 7.48
N PRO A 395 -20.75 12.72 7.51
CA PRO A 395 -20.73 11.27 7.56
C PRO A 395 -20.30 10.63 6.23
N VAL A 396 -19.44 9.62 6.31
CA VAL A 396 -18.88 8.87 5.18
C VAL A 396 -18.91 7.39 5.51
N ASP A 397 -19.60 6.60 4.69
CA ASP A 397 -19.71 5.15 4.80
C ASP A 397 -18.83 4.43 3.77
N LEU A 398 -18.33 3.27 4.16
CA LEU A 398 -17.64 2.35 3.26
C LEU A 398 -18.47 1.08 3.07
N LYS A 399 -18.75 0.73 1.82
CA LYS A 399 -19.30 -0.58 1.49
C LYS A 399 -18.16 -1.58 1.35
N ILE A 400 -17.94 -2.34 2.42
CA ILE A 400 -16.94 -3.41 2.50
C ILE A 400 -17.59 -4.74 2.14
N VAL A 401 -16.95 -5.50 1.26
CA VAL A 401 -17.28 -6.89 0.97
C VAL A 401 -16.06 -7.72 1.30
N ALA A 402 -16.19 -8.64 2.23
CA ALA A 402 -15.10 -9.50 2.67
C ALA A 402 -15.48 -10.98 2.55
N THR A 403 -14.56 -11.82 2.09
CA THR A 403 -14.70 -13.27 2.21
C THR A 403 -14.53 -13.70 3.68
N PRO A 404 -15.48 -14.47 4.24
CA PRO A 404 -15.30 -15.11 5.54
C PRO A 404 -14.10 -16.07 5.48
N ASP A 405 -13.21 -15.99 6.46
CA ASP A 405 -12.11 -16.93 6.67
C ASP A 405 -11.92 -17.10 8.19
N GLU A 406 -11.90 -18.35 8.67
CA GLU A 406 -11.73 -18.68 10.08
C GLU A 406 -10.27 -18.52 10.56
N ALA A 407 -9.31 -18.43 9.64
CA ALA A 407 -7.90 -18.23 9.94
C ALA A 407 -7.53 -16.75 10.20
N GLU A 408 -8.50 -15.84 10.27
CA GLU A 408 -8.29 -14.39 10.34
C GLU A 408 -9.19 -13.66 11.34
N GLY A 409 -8.70 -12.52 11.81
CA GLY A 409 -9.41 -11.68 12.78
C GLY A 409 -10.51 -10.83 12.16
N ASN A 410 -11.36 -10.28 13.04
CA ASN A 410 -12.39 -9.32 12.67
C ASN A 410 -11.79 -8.10 11.94
N ILE A 411 -12.54 -7.57 10.98
CA ILE A 411 -12.17 -6.33 10.28
C ILE A 411 -12.30 -5.15 11.23
N TRP A 412 -11.28 -4.30 11.24
CA TRP A 412 -11.22 -3.05 11.98
C TRP A 412 -10.84 -1.89 11.05
N MET A 413 -11.09 -0.67 11.48
CA MET A 413 -11.02 0.53 10.62
C MET A 413 -10.07 1.57 11.19
N ASN A 414 -9.20 2.15 10.35
CA ASN A 414 -8.59 3.46 10.59
C ASN A 414 -9.20 4.51 9.69
N TRP A 415 -9.31 5.74 10.20
CA TRP A 415 -9.75 6.92 9.47
C TRP A 415 -8.79 8.07 9.74
N TYR A 416 -8.31 8.73 8.69
CA TYR A 416 -7.38 9.86 8.78
C TYR A 416 -7.80 10.99 7.86
N VAL A 417 -7.51 12.24 8.27
CA VAL A 417 -7.53 13.41 7.38
C VAL A 417 -6.13 13.99 7.33
N ALA A 418 -5.66 14.32 6.13
CA ALA A 418 -4.46 15.13 5.92
C ALA A 418 -4.78 16.31 4.98
N PRO A 419 -4.01 17.40 4.98
CA PRO A 419 -4.15 18.43 3.96
C PRO A 419 -3.86 17.88 2.56
N GLU A 420 -4.57 18.37 1.55
CA GLU A 420 -4.41 17.93 0.15
C GLU A 420 -3.03 18.37 -0.38
N THR A 421 -2.34 17.49 -1.12
CA THR A 421 -1.02 17.79 -1.67
C THR A 421 -1.12 18.78 -2.84
N THR A 422 -0.80 20.05 -2.58
CA THR A 422 -0.88 21.13 -3.57
C THR A 422 0.44 21.41 -4.31
N VAL A 423 1.57 20.97 -3.76
CA VAL A 423 2.89 21.62 -3.97
C VAL A 423 3.64 21.13 -5.22
N ASN A 424 3.36 19.93 -5.75
CA ASN A 424 4.26 19.30 -6.74
C ASN A 424 3.56 18.72 -7.99
N ARG A 425 2.66 19.49 -8.60
CA ARG A 425 1.86 19.04 -9.77
C ARG A 425 2.67 18.75 -11.05
N LYS A 426 3.92 19.24 -11.13
CA LYS A 426 4.80 19.08 -12.31
C LYS A 426 6.02 18.18 -12.06
N SER A 427 6.16 17.55 -10.88
CA SER A 427 7.27 16.60 -10.67
C SER A 427 7.06 15.33 -11.49
N ASP A 428 8.12 14.93 -12.19
CA ASP A 428 8.28 13.67 -12.93
C ASP A 428 8.56 12.47 -12.01
N GLY A 429 7.99 12.48 -10.79
CA GLY A 429 8.20 11.47 -9.74
C GLY A 429 9.58 11.46 -9.07
N ASN A 430 10.59 12.13 -9.64
CA ASN A 430 12.00 12.06 -9.18
C ASN A 430 12.32 12.85 -7.91
N VAL A 431 11.51 13.85 -7.56
CA VAL A 431 11.64 14.57 -6.27
C VAL A 431 10.70 13.92 -5.27
N PRO A 432 11.20 13.29 -4.18
CA PRO A 432 10.35 12.73 -3.13
C PRO A 432 9.44 13.81 -2.55
N GLU A 433 8.13 13.56 -2.57
CA GLU A 433 7.18 14.42 -1.89
C GLU A 433 7.21 14.11 -0.40
N LYS A 434 7.17 15.15 0.44
CA LYS A 434 7.09 14.96 1.89
C LYS A 434 5.68 14.48 2.25
N PRO A 435 5.54 13.48 3.14
CA PRO A 435 4.24 13.07 3.64
C PRO A 435 3.44 14.24 4.22
N MET A 436 2.14 14.32 3.91
CA MET A 436 1.26 15.29 4.55
C MET A 436 0.82 14.73 5.89
N HIS A 437 1.18 15.42 6.98
CA HIS A 437 0.87 14.94 8.32
C HIS A 437 -0.64 14.89 8.59
N ILE A 438 -1.06 13.82 9.25
CA ILE A 438 -2.45 13.59 9.67
C ILE A 438 -2.86 14.64 10.71
N ILE A 439 -4.09 15.12 10.60
CA ILE A 439 -4.72 16.05 11.54
C ILE A 439 -5.43 15.22 12.62
N PRO A 440 -4.96 15.22 13.88
CA PRO A 440 -5.56 14.41 14.94
C PRO A 440 -7.02 14.79 15.19
N ASN A 441 -7.85 13.79 15.52
CA ASN A 441 -9.26 13.93 15.88
C ASN A 441 -10.18 14.52 14.79
N ALA A 442 -9.68 14.79 13.58
CA ALA A 442 -10.48 15.34 12.47
C ALA A 442 -11.56 14.37 11.92
N VAL A 443 -11.57 13.11 12.36
CA VAL A 443 -12.59 12.11 12.04
C VAL A 443 -12.93 11.31 13.30
N PHE A 444 -14.22 11.19 13.60
CA PHE A 444 -14.76 10.19 14.54
C PHE A 444 -15.36 9.02 13.75
N TYR A 445 -15.61 7.87 14.39
CA TYR A 445 -16.22 6.73 13.69
C TYR A 445 -17.22 5.99 14.60
N CYS A 446 -18.23 5.36 14.00
CA CYS A 446 -19.23 4.54 14.72
C CYS A 446 -18.59 3.28 15.31
N LYS A 447 -19.26 2.64 16.27
CA LYS A 447 -18.81 1.41 16.95
C LYS A 447 -18.48 0.25 16.01
N ASN A 448 -19.20 0.08 14.90
CA ASN A 448 -18.89 -0.87 13.84
C ASN A 448 -17.67 -0.50 12.94
N GLY A 449 -17.13 0.71 13.08
CA GLY A 449 -15.98 1.23 12.34
C GLY A 449 -16.27 1.74 10.92
N TYR A 450 -17.31 1.24 10.25
CA TYR A 450 -17.54 1.42 8.81
C TYR A 450 -18.08 2.80 8.40
N ARG A 451 -18.57 3.58 9.37
CA ARG A 451 -18.97 4.98 9.22
C ARG A 451 -17.95 5.90 9.90
N GLY A 452 -17.28 6.75 9.13
CA GLY A 452 -16.51 7.89 9.60
C GLY A 452 -17.35 9.18 9.61
N ILE A 453 -17.01 10.15 10.45
CA ILE A 453 -17.68 11.44 10.57
C ILE A 453 -16.61 12.53 10.64
N VAL A 454 -16.38 13.23 9.53
CA VAL A 454 -15.37 14.29 9.41
C VAL A 454 -15.82 15.53 10.19
N GLN A 455 -14.93 16.03 11.05
CA GLN A 455 -15.17 17.15 11.97
C GLN A 455 -14.55 18.44 11.41
N THR A 456 -15.25 19.11 10.49
CA THR A 456 -14.68 20.27 9.78
C THR A 456 -14.45 21.49 10.66
N GLN A 457 -15.05 21.56 11.85
CA GLN A 457 -14.76 22.58 12.86
C GLN A 457 -13.32 22.51 13.39
N LEU A 458 -12.66 21.35 13.28
CA LEU A 458 -11.25 21.15 13.64
C LEU A 458 -10.29 21.46 12.47
N LEU A 459 -10.84 21.78 11.30
CA LEU A 459 -10.11 22.10 10.09
C LEU A 459 -10.17 23.62 9.86
N LYS A 460 -9.13 24.16 9.23
CA LYS A 460 -9.16 25.54 8.71
C LYS A 460 -9.85 25.52 7.35
N PRO A 461 -10.31 26.66 6.80
CA PRO A 461 -10.70 26.72 5.41
C PRO A 461 -9.52 26.31 4.51
N GLY A 462 -9.75 25.41 3.56
CA GLY A 462 -8.68 24.78 2.77
C GLY A 462 -9.07 23.43 2.17
N SER A 463 -8.15 22.83 1.42
CA SER A 463 -8.33 21.54 0.76
C SER A 463 -7.65 20.40 1.54
N TYR A 464 -8.35 19.27 1.64
CA TYR A 464 -8.00 18.13 2.48
C TYR A 464 -8.29 16.81 1.76
N ARG A 465 -7.74 15.71 2.29
CA ARG A 465 -8.07 14.35 1.89
C ARG A 465 -8.50 13.53 3.09
N LEU A 466 -9.62 12.84 2.94
CA LEU A 466 -10.03 11.77 3.85
C LEU A 466 -9.44 10.46 3.34
N TYR A 467 -8.88 9.68 4.25
CA TYR A 467 -8.39 8.33 4.00
C TYR A 467 -9.04 7.36 4.97
N ALA A 468 -9.27 6.14 4.52
CA ALA A 468 -9.82 5.08 5.35
C ALA A 468 -9.21 3.71 5.00
N PHE A 469 -9.01 2.89 6.02
CA PHE A 469 -8.27 1.63 5.93
C PHE A 469 -9.05 0.53 6.62
N ALA A 470 -9.52 -0.44 5.84
CA ALA A 470 -10.16 -1.65 6.31
C ALA A 470 -9.11 -2.74 6.48
N ARG A 471 -8.82 -3.10 7.73
CA ARG A 471 -7.71 -3.96 8.10
C ARG A 471 -8.19 -5.24 8.76
N ARG A 472 -7.50 -6.36 8.52
CA ARG A 472 -7.67 -7.60 9.28
C ARG A 472 -6.33 -8.31 9.45
N THR A 473 -6.16 -9.02 10.56
CA THR A 473 -4.92 -9.74 10.87
C THR A 473 -5.06 -11.21 10.50
N ARG A 474 -4.10 -11.74 9.75
CA ARG A 474 -4.00 -13.16 9.43
C ARG A 474 -3.29 -13.91 10.56
N TYR A 475 -3.97 -14.82 11.25
CA TYR A 475 -3.43 -15.43 12.47
C TYR A 475 -2.22 -16.34 12.23
N GLY A 476 -2.05 -16.86 11.01
CA GLY A 476 -0.97 -17.82 10.68
C GLY A 476 0.41 -17.21 10.38
N ASP A 477 0.47 -16.00 9.83
CA ASP A 477 1.74 -15.30 9.51
C ASP A 477 1.88 -13.94 10.21
N HIS A 478 0.87 -13.56 11.02
CA HIS A 478 0.76 -12.26 11.68
C HIS A 478 0.85 -11.05 10.74
N THR A 479 0.50 -11.21 9.45
CA THR A 479 0.40 -10.08 8.52
C THR A 479 -0.94 -9.38 8.65
N VAL A 480 -0.94 -8.07 8.40
CA VAL A 480 -2.17 -7.27 8.30
C VAL A 480 -2.50 -7.07 6.82
N ARG A 481 -3.72 -7.47 6.46
CA ARG A 481 -4.30 -7.27 5.13
C ARG A 481 -5.15 -6.02 5.17
N GLU A 482 -4.91 -5.12 4.23
CA GLU A 482 -5.56 -3.81 4.17
C GLU A 482 -6.27 -3.62 2.81
N ALA A 483 -7.47 -3.07 2.85
CA ALA A 483 -8.05 -2.36 1.72
C ALA A 483 -8.20 -0.88 2.09
N SER A 484 -7.63 0.01 1.27
CA SER A 484 -7.67 1.46 1.46
C SER A 484 -8.65 2.17 0.54
N ALA A 485 -9.18 3.30 1.01
CA ALA A 485 -9.93 4.28 0.22
C ALA A 485 -9.44 5.72 0.50
N SER A 486 -9.52 6.59 -0.50
CA SER A 486 -9.21 8.03 -0.35
C SER A 486 -10.20 8.90 -1.13
N ILE A 487 -10.48 10.10 -0.61
CA ILE A 487 -11.37 11.08 -1.26
C ILE A 487 -10.97 12.54 -0.94
N PRO A 488 -10.76 13.40 -1.96
CA PRO A 488 -10.49 14.83 -1.74
C PRO A 488 -11.75 15.56 -1.27
N PHE A 489 -11.55 16.57 -0.44
CA PHE A 489 -12.59 17.50 -0.03
C PHE A 489 -12.08 18.91 0.22
N HIS A 490 -12.99 19.87 0.25
CA HIS A 490 -12.68 21.28 0.51
C HIS A 490 -13.57 21.85 1.61
N VAL A 491 -12.96 22.55 2.56
CA VAL A 491 -13.62 23.27 3.64
C VAL A 491 -13.64 24.75 3.26
N GLY A 492 -14.82 25.25 2.90
CA GLY A 492 -15.03 26.64 2.52
C GLY A 492 -15.23 27.58 3.71
N ASN A 493 -14.80 28.83 3.55
CA ASN A 493 -15.00 29.93 4.51
C ASN A 493 -16.32 30.69 4.29
N GLN A 494 -17.34 30.06 3.71
CA GLN A 494 -18.59 30.76 3.38
C GLN A 494 -19.36 31.14 4.64
N SER A 495 -19.77 32.40 4.71
CA SER A 495 -20.77 32.89 5.66
C SER A 495 -22.09 32.16 5.42
N CYS A 496 -22.31 31.11 6.19
CA CYS A 496 -23.60 30.47 6.31
C CYS A 496 -24.61 31.45 6.95
N HIS A 497 -25.89 31.19 6.75
CA HIS A 497 -26.96 31.94 7.41
C HIS A 497 -28.24 31.10 7.45
N SER A 498 -28.56 30.46 8.59
CA SER A 498 -29.85 29.76 8.76
C SER A 498 -30.97 30.81 8.84
N VAL A 499 -31.94 30.73 7.92
CA VAL A 499 -32.95 31.78 7.74
C VAL A 499 -34.04 31.64 8.82
N LEU A 500 -34.22 32.67 9.64
CA LEU A 500 -35.16 32.65 10.76
C LEU A 500 -36.56 33.16 10.38
N HIS A 501 -37.57 32.74 11.15
CA HIS A 501 -38.95 33.21 11.03
C HIS A 501 -39.01 34.76 11.14
N GLY A 502 -39.41 35.42 10.05
CA GLY A 502 -39.44 36.88 9.91
C GLY A 502 -38.43 37.45 8.89
N GLN A 503 -37.51 36.63 8.36
CA GLN A 503 -36.60 37.05 7.28
C GLN A 503 -37.24 36.80 5.91
N HIS A 504 -38.04 37.78 5.47
CA HIS A 504 -38.87 37.68 4.26
C HIS A 504 -38.02 37.52 2.98
N GLY A 505 -38.47 36.62 2.09
CA GLY A 505 -37.74 36.20 0.90
C GLY A 505 -37.52 34.70 0.88
N CYS A 506 -36.40 34.22 1.42
CA CYS A 506 -36.11 32.78 1.50
C CYS A 506 -37.11 32.05 2.43
N TYR A 507 -37.43 32.63 3.59
CA TYR A 507 -38.32 31.98 4.58
C TYR A 507 -39.70 31.62 4.00
N THR A 508 -40.31 32.57 3.29
CA THR A 508 -41.61 32.39 2.62
C THR A 508 -41.54 31.30 1.55
N LYS A 509 -40.53 31.33 0.68
CA LYS A 509 -40.34 30.34 -0.39
C LYS A 509 -40.19 28.91 0.16
N VAL A 510 -39.39 28.75 1.22
CA VAL A 510 -39.17 27.46 1.86
C VAL A 510 -40.46 26.96 2.53
N THR A 511 -41.14 27.78 3.33
CA THR A 511 -42.38 27.37 4.01
C THR A 511 -43.53 27.07 3.03
N GLU A 512 -43.66 27.81 1.94
CA GLU A 512 -44.59 27.50 0.85
C GLU A 512 -44.30 26.15 0.19
N ALA A 513 -43.01 25.86 -0.08
CA ALA A 513 -42.58 24.59 -0.66
C ALA A 513 -42.82 23.41 0.28
N MET A 514 -42.49 23.54 1.57
CA MET A 514 -42.79 22.54 2.61
C MET A 514 -44.30 22.26 2.69
N THR A 515 -45.12 23.32 2.75
CA THR A 515 -46.59 23.21 2.81
C THR A 515 -47.18 22.59 1.53
N LYS A 516 -46.53 22.77 0.38
CA LYS A 516 -46.90 22.11 -0.87
C LYS A 516 -46.50 20.63 -0.88
N ALA A 517 -45.30 20.28 -0.41
CA ALA A 517 -44.84 18.90 -0.29
C ALA A 517 -45.73 18.07 0.64
N GLN A 518 -46.10 18.62 1.80
CA GLN A 518 -47.01 17.98 2.76
C GLN A 518 -48.40 17.73 2.17
N ARG A 519 -48.93 18.64 1.34
CA ARG A 519 -50.24 18.47 0.68
C ARG A 519 -50.21 17.48 -0.48
N MET A 520 -49.09 17.33 -1.18
CA MET A 520 -48.95 16.42 -2.32
C MET A 520 -48.58 14.99 -1.89
N GLY A 521 -47.92 14.83 -0.75
CA GLY A 521 -47.48 13.54 -0.24
C GLY A 521 -46.30 12.94 -1.04
N VAL A 522 -45.76 11.84 -0.52
CA VAL A 522 -44.48 11.26 -0.99
C VAL A 522 -44.52 10.82 -2.45
N CYS A 523 -45.67 10.35 -2.95
CA CYS A 523 -45.80 9.81 -4.31
C CYS A 523 -46.01 10.86 -5.40
N GLN A 524 -46.25 12.14 -5.08
CA GLN A 524 -46.53 13.19 -6.07
C GLN A 524 -45.58 14.39 -6.01
N TRP A 525 -44.68 14.46 -5.02
CA TRP A 525 -43.72 15.55 -4.90
C TRP A 525 -42.54 15.39 -5.88
N PRO A 526 -42.29 16.32 -6.82
CA PRO A 526 -41.35 16.10 -7.93
C PRO A 526 -39.91 16.58 -7.66
N ALA A 527 -39.58 17.08 -6.47
CA ALA A 527 -38.25 17.62 -6.19
C ALA A 527 -37.26 16.53 -5.77
N ALA A 528 -36.16 16.40 -6.51
CA ALA A 528 -35.13 15.39 -6.27
C ALA A 528 -34.50 15.54 -4.87
N GLY A 529 -34.74 14.56 -3.99
CA GLY A 529 -34.05 14.41 -2.69
C GLY A 529 -34.76 14.99 -1.47
N LEU A 530 -35.87 15.73 -1.60
CA LEU A 530 -36.63 16.27 -0.46
C LEU A 530 -37.87 15.43 -0.16
N LEU A 531 -38.10 15.13 1.12
CA LEU A 531 -39.32 14.47 1.59
C LEU A 531 -40.36 15.51 2.08
N PRO A 532 -41.66 15.18 2.10
CA PRO A 532 -42.68 16.00 2.78
C PRO A 532 -42.41 16.25 4.28
N SER A 533 -41.55 15.44 4.89
CA SER A 533 -41.07 15.55 6.27
C SER A 533 -39.71 16.24 6.42
N SER A 534 -39.09 16.71 5.32
CA SER A 534 -37.78 17.36 5.37
C SER A 534 -37.81 18.68 6.15
N THR A 535 -36.68 19.03 6.78
CA THR A 535 -36.58 20.20 7.66
C THR A 535 -36.53 21.51 6.86
N PHE A 536 -36.73 22.64 7.56
CA PHE A 536 -36.62 23.97 6.97
C PHE A 536 -35.21 24.19 6.36
N GLU A 537 -34.16 23.75 7.05
CA GLU A 537 -32.77 23.82 6.61
C GLU A 537 -32.48 22.94 5.39
N GLU A 538 -33.09 21.75 5.28
CA GLU A 538 -32.97 20.88 4.10
C GLU A 538 -33.60 21.53 2.85
N PHE A 539 -34.80 22.11 3.01
CA PHE A 539 -35.40 22.92 1.94
C PHE A 539 -34.55 24.17 1.65
N GLN A 540 -34.01 24.87 2.65
CA GLN A 540 -33.11 26.01 2.45
C GLN A 540 -31.85 25.61 1.65
N ALA A 541 -31.23 24.47 1.98
CA ALA A 541 -30.06 23.93 1.28
C ALA A 541 -30.36 23.59 -0.18
N ALA A 542 -31.51 22.97 -0.45
CA ALA A 542 -31.97 22.70 -1.82
C ALA A 542 -32.25 23.99 -2.61
N PHE A 543 -32.79 25.02 -1.98
CA PHE A 543 -33.03 26.32 -2.62
C PHE A 543 -31.71 27.09 -2.87
N PHE A 544 -30.71 26.95 -2.00
CA PHE A 544 -29.35 27.46 -2.23
C PHE A 544 -28.68 26.73 -3.42
N ALA A 545 -28.72 25.39 -3.43
CA ALA A 545 -28.13 24.56 -4.48
C ALA A 545 -28.73 24.81 -5.88
N ASN A 546 -30.02 25.14 -5.94
CA ASN A 546 -30.73 25.49 -7.17
C ASN A 546 -30.74 27.00 -7.47
N HIS A 547 -29.89 27.80 -6.82
CA HIS A 547 -29.76 29.26 -6.99
C HIS A 547 -31.05 30.07 -6.80
N GLN A 548 -32.00 29.61 -6.00
CA GLN A 548 -33.34 30.21 -5.84
C GLN A 548 -33.38 31.41 -4.86
N GLY A 549 -32.23 31.99 -4.52
CA GLY A 549 -32.10 33.17 -3.66
C GLY A 549 -32.14 32.89 -2.16
N CYS A 550 -31.82 31.67 -1.73
CA CYS A 550 -31.56 31.34 -0.33
C CYS A 550 -30.05 31.25 -0.07
N PRO A 551 -29.54 31.71 1.10
CA PRO A 551 -28.16 31.44 1.52
C PRO A 551 -28.00 29.99 1.97
N ALA A 552 -26.76 29.50 2.08
CA ALA A 552 -26.49 28.18 2.67
C ALA A 552 -26.80 28.20 4.19
N PRO A 553 -27.51 27.22 4.76
CA PRO A 553 -27.80 27.17 6.19
C PRO A 553 -26.51 26.98 7.02
N CYS A 554 -26.45 27.57 8.22
CA CYS A 554 -25.35 27.33 9.19
C CYS A 554 -25.47 25.95 9.84
N SER A 555 -26.70 25.52 10.05
CA SER A 555 -27.03 24.15 10.37
C SER A 555 -26.99 23.29 9.09
N LEU A 556 -25.78 22.87 8.68
CA LEU A 556 -25.59 21.46 8.29
C LEU A 556 -25.15 20.62 9.51
N VAL A 557 -25.58 21.07 10.68
CA VAL A 557 -25.96 20.17 11.78
C VAL A 557 -27.09 19.32 11.21
N MET A 558 -26.87 18.01 11.16
CA MET A 558 -27.90 17.01 10.87
C MET A 558 -29.15 17.34 11.73
N PRO A 559 -30.39 17.16 11.24
CA PRO A 559 -31.57 17.39 12.07
C PRO A 559 -31.42 16.76 13.45
N SER A 560 -31.91 17.41 14.51
CA SER A 560 -31.93 16.84 15.88
C SER A 560 -32.52 15.43 15.91
N ASP A 561 -33.40 15.16 14.95
CA ASP A 561 -34.22 13.97 14.79
C ASP A 561 -33.61 13.00 13.74
N TYR A 562 -32.57 13.42 13.00
CA TYR A 562 -31.74 12.51 12.21
C TYR A 562 -30.76 11.81 13.14
N HIS A 563 -31.33 10.86 13.90
CA HIS A 563 -30.59 9.75 14.45
C HIS A 563 -30.03 8.93 13.28
N GLY A 564 -28.89 9.36 12.75
CA GLY A 564 -28.00 8.54 11.93
C GLY A 564 -27.40 7.47 12.83
N THR A 565 -28.22 6.51 13.23
CA THR A 565 -27.94 5.56 14.31
C THR A 565 -26.62 4.85 14.07
N CYS A 566 -25.61 5.13 14.89
CA CYS A 566 -24.50 4.19 15.07
C CYS A 566 -25.09 3.00 15.84
N ASP A 567 -25.44 1.92 15.12
CA ASP A 567 -25.91 0.66 15.70
C ASP A 567 -27.08 0.80 16.71
N GLY A 568 -28.03 1.69 16.39
CA GLY A 568 -29.23 1.97 17.21
C GLY A 568 -29.03 3.00 18.34
N ALA A 569 -27.82 3.49 18.58
CA ALA A 569 -27.53 4.42 19.68
C ALA A 569 -27.34 5.88 19.22
N THR A 570 -27.79 6.82 20.05
CA THR A 570 -27.37 8.23 19.99
C THR A 570 -25.93 8.37 20.49
N TRP A 571 -24.99 8.56 19.56
CA TRP A 571 -23.62 9.02 19.81
C TRP A 571 -22.80 8.22 20.85
N ASP A 572 -22.63 6.91 20.65
CA ASP A 572 -21.57 6.12 21.31
C ASP A 572 -20.21 6.38 20.60
N VAL A 573 -19.72 7.62 20.71
CA VAL A 573 -18.45 8.05 20.10
C VAL A 573 -17.29 7.49 20.91
N ARG A 574 -16.71 6.38 20.46
CA ARG A 574 -15.40 5.95 20.96
C ARG A 574 -14.34 6.95 20.49
N TYR A 575 -13.98 7.85 21.40
CA TYR A 575 -12.74 8.60 21.26
C TYR A 575 -11.58 7.61 21.06
N MET A 576 -10.78 7.88 20.04
CA MET A 576 -9.42 7.40 19.95
C MET A 576 -8.52 8.63 19.89
N SER A 577 -8.25 9.21 21.05
CA SER A 577 -7.01 9.98 21.20
C SER A 577 -5.83 9.04 20.86
N HIS A 578 -4.70 9.61 20.44
CA HIS A 578 -3.47 8.85 20.23
C HIS A 578 -3.03 8.04 21.48
N SER A 579 -3.48 8.42 22.69
CA SER A 579 -3.26 7.69 23.93
C SER A 579 -4.17 6.47 24.15
N GLN A 580 -5.36 6.43 23.52
CA GLN A 580 -6.38 5.39 23.78
C GLN A 580 -6.21 4.12 22.92
N ALA A 581 -5.60 4.23 21.73
CA ALA A 581 -5.23 3.05 20.94
C ALA A 581 -4.24 2.15 21.71
N SER A 582 -3.25 2.77 22.37
CA SER A 582 -2.34 2.07 23.27
C SER A 582 -3.07 1.47 24.48
N GLN A 583 -4.05 2.19 25.06
CA GLN A 583 -4.83 1.66 26.19
C GLN A 583 -5.68 0.45 25.82
N LEU A 584 -6.29 0.41 24.63
CA LEU A 584 -7.15 -0.70 24.19
C LEU A 584 -6.43 -2.03 23.97
N LEU A 585 -5.12 -2.00 23.71
CA LEU A 585 -4.27 -3.22 23.67
C LEU A 585 -3.94 -3.78 25.06
N PHE A 586 -4.11 -2.99 26.13
CA PHE A 586 -3.79 -3.39 27.51
C PHE A 586 -5.01 -3.41 28.47
N ALA A 587 -6.18 -2.92 28.04
CA ALA A 587 -7.36 -2.76 28.90
C ALA A 587 -8.04 -4.08 29.34
N LYS A 588 -7.61 -5.25 28.85
CA LYS A 588 -8.19 -6.53 29.27
C LYS A 588 -7.71 -7.04 30.63
N ASP A 589 -6.58 -6.57 31.13
CA ASP A 589 -5.93 -7.13 32.33
C ASP A 589 -5.80 -6.13 33.51
N VAL A 590 -6.42 -4.94 33.43
CA VAL A 590 -6.24 -3.86 34.43
C VAL A 590 -7.37 -3.79 35.48
N GLU A 591 -8.48 -4.52 35.32
CA GLU A 591 -9.52 -4.62 36.36
C GLU A 591 -9.19 -5.63 37.49
N ALA A 592 -7.92 -5.71 37.91
CA ALA A 592 -7.51 -6.59 39.01
C ALA A 592 -6.21 -6.21 39.75
N ASP A 593 -5.98 -4.94 40.12
CA ASP A 593 -5.27 -4.70 41.39
C ASP A 593 -5.54 -3.32 42.03
N LYS A 594 -5.90 -3.31 43.31
CA LYS A 594 -5.88 -2.12 44.20
C LYS A 594 -4.71 -2.20 45.20
N GLY A 595 -3.68 -2.98 44.88
CA GLY A 595 -2.51 -3.23 45.70
C GLY A 595 -1.56 -2.03 45.84
N ASP A 596 -0.82 -2.06 46.95
CA ASP A 596 0.21 -1.08 47.29
C ASP A 596 1.27 -0.93 46.19
N CYS A 597 1.69 0.31 45.96
CA CYS A 597 2.84 0.60 45.11
C CYS A 597 4.15 0.43 45.91
N GLN A 598 5.24 0.14 45.21
CA GLN A 598 6.57 0.11 45.81
C GLN A 598 7.64 0.41 44.75
N ASP A 599 8.35 1.53 44.89
CA ASP A 599 9.52 1.85 44.06
C ASP A 599 10.68 0.88 44.35
N ALA A 600 11.45 0.51 43.33
CA ALA A 600 12.51 -0.48 43.48
C ALA A 600 13.69 0.05 44.31
N ALA A 601 13.83 -0.47 45.53
CA ALA A 601 14.91 -0.10 46.44
C ALA A 601 16.29 -0.53 45.89
N HIS A 602 17.30 0.32 46.11
CA HIS A 602 18.66 0.08 45.62
C HIS A 602 19.23 -1.25 46.12
N GLY A 603 19.69 -2.09 45.19
CA GLY A 603 20.25 -3.42 45.49
C GLY A 603 19.26 -4.58 45.38
N THR A 604 17.96 -4.33 45.16
CA THR A 604 16.95 -5.37 44.89
C THR A 604 17.05 -5.95 43.47
N ASP A 605 16.51 -7.14 43.26
CA ASP A 605 16.45 -7.77 41.92
C ASP A 605 15.69 -6.90 40.90
N CYS A 606 14.60 -6.27 41.33
CA CYS A 606 13.87 -5.32 40.49
C CYS A 606 14.74 -4.11 40.11
N PHE A 607 15.48 -3.54 41.07
CA PHE A 607 16.40 -2.43 40.78
C PHE A 607 17.46 -2.82 39.74
N TRP A 608 18.05 -4.02 39.84
CA TRP A 608 19.00 -4.51 38.86
C TRP A 608 18.35 -4.83 37.50
N GLY A 609 17.14 -5.38 37.50
CA GLY A 609 16.32 -5.59 36.30
C GLY A 609 16.07 -4.29 35.54
N VAL A 610 15.63 -3.24 36.24
CA VAL A 610 15.42 -1.90 35.66
C VAL A 610 16.72 -1.35 35.08
N LYS A 611 17.83 -1.42 35.83
CA LYS A 611 19.16 -0.96 35.35
C LYS A 611 19.64 -1.76 34.13
N TRP A 612 19.33 -3.05 34.03
CA TRP A 612 19.64 -3.87 32.86
C TRP A 612 18.76 -3.49 31.65
N LEU A 613 17.45 -3.35 31.85
CA LEU A 613 16.50 -3.01 30.79
C LEU A 613 16.85 -1.66 30.15
N MET A 614 17.06 -0.64 30.98
CA MET A 614 17.45 0.71 30.54
C MET A 614 18.81 0.78 29.85
N LYS A 615 19.76 -0.13 30.15
CA LYS A 615 21.14 -0.06 29.65
C LYS A 615 21.43 -1.03 28.51
N LYS A 616 20.66 -2.12 28.38
CA LYS A 616 20.90 -3.18 27.39
C LYS A 616 19.62 -3.71 26.76
N GLY A 617 18.60 -4.04 27.54
CA GLY A 617 17.38 -4.72 27.04
C GLY A 617 16.72 -3.98 25.86
N ILE A 618 16.47 -2.68 26.02
CA ILE A 618 15.83 -1.84 25.00
C ILE A 618 16.70 -1.66 23.75
N HIS A 619 18.02 -1.52 23.91
CA HIS A 619 18.92 -1.32 22.77
C HIS A 619 19.23 -2.61 21.99
N GLN A 620 19.19 -3.77 22.65
CA GLN A 620 19.47 -5.07 22.03
C GLN A 620 18.23 -5.70 21.41
N SER A 621 17.03 -5.36 21.88
CA SER A 621 15.77 -5.87 21.35
C SER A 621 14.63 -4.85 21.56
N PRO A 622 14.67 -3.69 20.87
CA PRO A 622 13.63 -2.67 21.00
C PRO A 622 12.23 -3.21 20.64
N GLN A 623 12.16 -4.21 19.74
CA GLN A 623 10.93 -4.91 19.38
C GLN A 623 10.28 -5.75 20.52
N VAL A 624 11.01 -6.00 21.63
CA VAL A 624 10.48 -6.70 22.82
C VAL A 624 9.92 -5.70 23.85
N TRP A 625 10.32 -4.43 23.75
CA TRP A 625 9.95 -3.32 24.63
C TRP A 625 9.39 -2.12 23.84
N PRO A 626 8.46 -2.32 22.88
CA PRO A 626 8.03 -1.28 21.93
C PRO A 626 7.31 -0.11 22.61
N GLU A 627 6.82 -0.28 23.83
CA GLU A 627 6.18 0.75 24.64
C GLU A 627 7.18 1.70 25.35
N LEU A 628 8.47 1.33 25.41
CA LEU A 628 9.50 2.16 26.01
C LEU A 628 10.24 2.98 24.95
N SER A 629 10.48 4.27 25.26
CA SER A 629 11.40 5.08 24.47
C SER A 629 12.83 4.52 24.55
N GLN A 630 13.75 4.99 23.69
CA GLN A 630 15.16 4.59 23.78
C GLN A 630 15.85 5.00 25.10
N TRP A 631 15.24 5.89 25.89
CA TRP A 631 15.77 6.44 27.13
C TRP A 631 14.64 6.63 28.16
N PRO A 632 14.01 5.54 28.65
CA PRO A 632 12.88 5.67 29.56
C PRO A 632 13.35 6.15 30.93
N THR A 633 12.44 6.71 31.72
CA THR A 633 12.67 6.94 33.14
C THR A 633 12.73 5.61 33.91
N PHE A 634 13.32 5.66 35.10
CA PHE A 634 13.42 4.48 35.97
C PHE A 634 12.04 3.90 36.33
N ALA A 635 11.03 4.76 36.54
CA ALA A 635 9.66 4.34 36.82
C ALA A 635 8.97 3.69 35.60
N GLU A 636 9.16 4.20 34.39
CA GLU A 636 8.62 3.60 33.16
C GLU A 636 9.23 2.21 32.91
N ALA A 637 10.55 2.07 33.09
CA ALA A 637 11.21 0.78 32.98
C ALA A 637 10.80 -0.19 34.11
N GLN A 638 10.56 0.29 35.34
CA GLN A 638 9.99 -0.52 36.43
C GLN A 638 8.57 -0.99 36.12
N GLN A 639 7.72 -0.11 35.58
CA GLN A 639 6.35 -0.44 35.17
C GLN A 639 6.35 -1.51 34.07
N ALA A 640 7.23 -1.40 33.07
CA ALA A 640 7.33 -2.36 31.97
C ALA A 640 7.77 -3.77 32.43
N LEU A 641 8.62 -3.85 33.46
CA LEU A 641 9.01 -5.12 34.10
C LEU A 641 7.88 -5.69 34.97
N TYR A 642 7.21 -4.85 35.76
CA TYR A 642 6.04 -5.25 36.56
C TYR A 642 4.91 -5.83 35.70
N VAL A 643 4.55 -5.16 34.59
CA VAL A 643 3.48 -5.61 33.66
C VAL A 643 3.80 -6.96 32.99
N ARG A 644 5.09 -7.33 32.89
CA ARG A 644 5.52 -8.62 32.34
C ARG A 644 5.90 -9.66 33.40
N ASP A 645 5.66 -9.37 34.68
CA ASP A 645 6.07 -10.18 35.85
C ASP A 645 7.56 -10.56 35.83
N GLN A 646 8.42 -9.61 35.45
CA GLN A 646 9.87 -9.82 35.36
C GLN A 646 10.62 -9.16 36.52
N HIS A 647 11.73 -9.82 36.92
CA HIS A 647 12.64 -9.35 37.98
C HIS A 647 11.97 -9.03 39.33
N ALA A 648 10.83 -9.69 39.63
CA ALA A 648 10.05 -9.49 40.85
C ALA A 648 9.66 -8.02 41.12
N CYS A 649 9.52 -7.21 40.06
CA CYS A 649 9.14 -5.81 40.20
C CYS A 649 7.72 -5.64 40.74
N LYS A 650 7.52 -4.60 41.55
CA LYS A 650 6.20 -4.10 41.95
C LYS A 650 5.87 -2.82 41.19
N ARG A 651 4.60 -2.43 41.21
CA ARG A 651 4.13 -1.19 40.57
C ARG A 651 4.84 0.03 41.19
N PRO A 652 5.51 0.90 40.40
CA PRO A 652 6.12 2.12 40.92
C PRO A 652 5.07 3.06 41.54
N CYS A 653 5.49 3.85 42.52
CA CYS A 653 4.63 4.79 43.24
C CYS A 653 4.45 6.14 42.53
N ALA A 654 5.40 6.55 41.71
CA ALA A 654 5.27 7.76 40.90
C ALA A 654 4.21 7.58 39.79
N SER A 655 3.25 8.51 39.69
CA SER A 655 2.23 8.48 38.64
C SER A 655 2.85 8.71 37.26
N VAL A 656 2.80 7.71 36.38
CA VAL A 656 3.31 7.79 35.00
C VAL A 656 2.59 8.87 34.18
N THR A 657 1.36 9.22 34.60
CA THR A 657 0.55 10.33 34.08
C THR A 657 1.24 11.69 34.11
N ASP A 658 2.06 12.00 35.13
CA ASP A 658 2.71 13.32 35.23
C ASP A 658 3.92 13.49 34.30
N SER A 659 4.62 12.40 33.98
CA SER A 659 5.75 12.39 33.02
C SER A 659 5.28 12.72 31.60
N ILE A 660 4.17 12.10 31.20
CA ILE A 660 3.56 12.28 29.87
C ILE A 660 3.01 13.72 29.72
N MET A 661 2.37 14.27 30.76
CA MET A 661 1.88 15.65 30.78
C MET A 661 3.00 16.71 30.68
N ARG A 662 4.22 16.41 31.13
CA ARG A 662 5.36 17.35 31.01
C ARG A 662 5.94 17.43 29.60
N MET A 663 5.87 16.37 28.80
CA MET A 663 6.26 16.42 27.39
C MET A 663 5.29 17.27 26.55
N ALA A 664 3.99 17.20 26.85
CA ALA A 664 2.95 17.99 26.18
C ALA A 664 3.03 19.52 26.41
N LYS A 665 3.95 20.00 27.25
CA LYS A 665 4.14 21.43 27.57
C LYS A 665 5.39 22.07 26.95
N LYS A 666 6.06 21.36 26.04
CA LYS A 666 7.30 21.81 25.37
C LYS A 666 7.31 21.60 23.84
N ILE A 667 6.14 21.37 23.24
CA ILE A 667 5.88 21.36 21.79
C ILE A 667 4.90 22.50 21.50
#